data_AF-A0AB40AF52-F1
#
_entry.id   AF-A0AB40AF52-F1
#
_cell.length_a   1.000
_cell.length_b   1.000
_cell.length_c   1.000
_cell.angle_alpha   90.00
_cell.angle_beta   90.00
_cell.angle_gamma   90.00
#
_symmetry.space_group_name_H-M   'P 1'
#
loop_
_entity.id
_entity.type
_entity.pdbx_description
1 polymer ?
#
loop_
_entity_poly.entity_id
_entity_poly.type
_entity_poly.pdbx_seq_one_letter_code
_entity_poly.pdbx_strand_id
1 'polypeptide(L)'
;MRVVAMVSGGKDSCYNMMQCVAEGHEIVALANLHPKDRDELDSFMYQTVGHMGIEILASAMGLPLYRRETKGKSTQTGKQYVPTDDDEVEDLYSLLETCKHELQVDAVAVGAILSDYQRVRVENVCSRLNLISLAYLWRRDQTELLQEMIDCQVHAIIIKVAALGLVPDRHLGKSLRDMQPHLLKMRDKYGLNVCGEGGEYETFTLDCPLFRQRIVVEDIQTIISSADPICPVGYINFTKLTLQPKEAAGAASGGGGCGEVVFVKRSLDYISDLNESTYSDLSDPDFSETELELIEKETRLRESLSQSELISRSNSFGRHLAATASSPIPIVTKSASVDEPTAAAAATTILGGGLGGPPICSTSACASMLLATTADGLSSLASSQSHGGGHGLGSSTAAVCGSLSLAISSLGLSANTCCHPGGAGGIGVGGATTSAITQPPSPLKYEREFRPLANEARAAINAKGWMWLAGIQGSGSEGMEQGMEQALDTLRDMCHAKGYDLQDLCYVTLYVRSIGEYPALNRVYHRAFDFHNPPTRVCVECPLPDGCHVVMEAIAYRQPVAGAISSAEERDREGEETAAALLNGRRNTMHVQGISHWAPANIGPYSQSTRIGDITYISGQIALVPGSMTIIEGGIRPQCKLTLRHISRIAKAMNAHGQLRDVVHGICFVTHPAFIAEARRQWERRTTNAIMDYIVLPALPREALVEWQVWAHTHNDRFDYEETGCSVGDYTISIRRRWNYENNCAAIVCYVSTGLASSTTQLTQLSDDILGNHCRLAQSVSAEHLDEILTYVVNRLLKDYPLAKKQPQQQPPSNSATPPATPTQPGGAGGDQQQPVPAIHLKLFYQVNAAPATDVLLQALHDFRLKCQDTAAIVYTVLPACSLHNFSTFLSICGVRHE
;
A
#
# COMPACT_ATOMS: atom_id res chain seq x y z
N MET A 1 -10.60 -28.17 -2.54
CA MET A 1 -11.59 -27.91 -3.62
C MET A 1 -11.39 -28.93 -4.72
N ARG A 2 -12.47 -29.30 -5.41
CA ARG A 2 -12.43 -30.10 -6.64
C ARG A 2 -12.23 -29.18 -7.83
N VAL A 3 -11.19 -29.42 -8.60
CA VAL A 3 -10.68 -28.47 -9.59
C VAL A 3 -10.67 -29.09 -10.98
N VAL A 4 -11.20 -28.37 -11.96
CA VAL A 4 -10.93 -28.64 -13.38
C VAL A 4 -9.74 -27.78 -13.82
N ALA A 5 -8.75 -28.39 -14.47
CA ALA A 5 -7.58 -27.67 -14.94
C ALA A 5 -7.67 -27.33 -16.42
N MET A 6 -7.54 -26.04 -16.75
CA MET A 6 -7.37 -25.61 -18.13
C MET A 6 -5.96 -25.98 -18.59
N VAL A 7 -5.88 -26.83 -19.62
CA VAL A 7 -4.62 -27.31 -20.16
C VAL A 7 -4.43 -26.88 -21.61
N SER A 8 -3.21 -26.41 -21.91
CA SER A 8 -2.71 -26.17 -23.27
C SER A 8 -1.61 -27.15 -23.67
N GLY A 9 -1.16 -27.99 -22.74
CA GLY A 9 0.03 -28.83 -22.88
C GLY A 9 1.32 -28.10 -22.49
N GLY A 10 1.30 -26.77 -22.36
CA GLY A 10 2.46 -25.98 -21.97
C GLY A 10 2.86 -26.10 -20.50
N LYS A 11 4.09 -25.65 -20.22
CA LYS A 11 4.72 -25.65 -18.90
C LYS A 11 3.87 -24.96 -17.83
N ASP A 12 3.17 -23.88 -18.18
CA ASP A 12 2.47 -23.01 -17.23
C ASP A 12 1.21 -23.70 -16.69
N SER A 13 0.46 -24.38 -17.57
CA SER A 13 -0.69 -25.18 -17.16
C SER A 13 -0.30 -26.33 -16.24
N CYS A 14 0.79 -27.05 -16.55
CA CYS A 14 1.29 -28.15 -15.74
C CYS A 14 1.81 -27.67 -14.37
N TYR A 15 2.56 -26.58 -14.33
CA TYR A 15 3.11 -26.06 -13.08
C TYR A 15 2.01 -25.47 -12.18
N ASN A 16 1.00 -24.78 -12.75
CA ASN A 16 -0.13 -24.30 -11.96
C ASN A 16 -0.97 -25.45 -11.36
N MET A 17 -1.11 -26.59 -12.06
CA MET A 17 -1.72 -27.79 -11.47
C MET A 17 -0.89 -28.33 -10.30
N MET A 18 0.45 -28.33 -10.40
CA MET A 18 1.32 -28.73 -9.30
C MET A 18 1.13 -27.83 -8.08
N GLN A 19 1.01 -26.52 -8.28
CA GLN A 19 0.69 -25.57 -7.21
C GLN A 19 -0.68 -25.84 -6.57
N CYS A 20 -1.71 -26.11 -7.39
CA CYS A 20 -3.03 -26.48 -6.86
C CYS A 20 -2.96 -27.72 -5.95
N VAL A 21 -2.21 -28.75 -6.36
CA VAL A 21 -2.03 -29.97 -5.56
C VAL A 21 -1.24 -29.69 -4.28
N ALA A 22 -0.18 -28.86 -4.35
CA ALA A 22 0.62 -28.47 -3.19
C ALA A 22 -0.20 -27.69 -2.14
N GLU A 23 -1.18 -26.91 -2.58
CA GLU A 23 -2.16 -26.20 -1.75
C GLU A 23 -3.34 -27.09 -1.29
N GLY A 24 -3.27 -28.40 -1.55
CA GLY A 24 -4.26 -29.38 -1.08
C GLY A 24 -5.55 -29.41 -1.90
N HIS A 25 -5.53 -28.92 -3.14
CA HIS A 25 -6.66 -29.08 -4.06
C HIS A 25 -6.57 -30.40 -4.84
N GLU A 26 -7.72 -30.90 -5.26
CA GLU A 26 -7.83 -32.14 -6.03
C GLU A 26 -8.14 -31.80 -7.49
N ILE A 27 -7.25 -32.15 -8.41
CA ILE A 27 -7.50 -32.04 -9.86
C ILE A 27 -8.35 -33.24 -10.28
N VAL A 28 -9.59 -32.99 -10.69
CA VAL A 28 -10.55 -34.06 -11.03
C VAL A 28 -10.71 -34.29 -12.53
N ALA A 29 -10.39 -33.30 -13.36
CA ALA A 29 -10.43 -33.39 -14.82
C ALA A 29 -9.60 -32.29 -15.47
N LEU A 30 -9.30 -32.49 -16.76
CA LEU A 30 -8.66 -31.52 -17.63
C LEU A 30 -9.69 -30.95 -18.63
N ALA A 31 -9.57 -29.66 -18.93
CA ALA A 31 -10.39 -28.96 -19.91
C ALA A 31 -9.49 -28.31 -20.97
N ASN A 32 -9.84 -28.46 -22.25
CA ASN A 32 -9.09 -27.89 -23.37
C ASN A 32 -10.03 -27.39 -24.48
N LEU A 33 -9.77 -26.18 -24.96
CA LEU A 33 -10.32 -25.70 -26.23
C LEU A 33 -9.31 -25.97 -27.34
N HIS A 34 -9.80 -26.44 -28.49
CA HIS A 34 -8.94 -26.75 -29.63
C HIS A 34 -9.50 -26.18 -30.93
N PRO A 35 -8.64 -25.84 -31.89
CA PRO A 35 -9.08 -25.37 -33.20
C PRO A 35 -9.72 -26.51 -34.02
N LYS A 36 -10.56 -26.13 -34.99
CA LYS A 36 -11.24 -27.08 -35.89
C LYS A 36 -10.43 -27.43 -37.14
N ASP A 37 -9.96 -26.42 -37.87
CA ASP A 37 -9.45 -26.58 -39.25
C ASP A 37 -7.96 -26.20 -39.43
N ARG A 38 -7.27 -25.67 -38.41
CA ARG A 38 -5.86 -25.23 -38.47
C ARG A 38 -5.14 -25.47 -37.14
N ASP A 39 -3.85 -25.81 -37.20
CA ASP A 39 -3.03 -26.04 -36.00
C ASP A 39 -2.64 -24.73 -35.28
N GLU A 40 -2.49 -23.65 -36.04
CA GLU A 40 -2.14 -22.31 -35.55
C GLU A 40 -3.31 -21.35 -35.81
N LEU A 41 -3.90 -20.83 -34.72
CA LEU A 41 -4.81 -19.70 -34.75
C LEU A 41 -4.14 -18.50 -34.10
N ASP A 42 -4.42 -17.30 -34.61
CA ASP A 42 -4.10 -16.04 -33.93
C ASP A 42 -5.10 -15.79 -32.78
N SER A 43 -5.12 -16.69 -31.79
CA SER A 43 -5.90 -16.51 -30.55
C SER A 43 -5.05 -15.79 -29.51
N PHE A 44 -5.57 -14.68 -28.97
CA PHE A 44 -4.96 -14.00 -27.82
C PHE A 44 -5.16 -14.78 -26.51
N MET A 45 -6.05 -15.77 -26.51
CA MET A 45 -6.51 -16.44 -25.30
C MET A 45 -5.85 -17.81 -25.12
N TYR A 46 -5.68 -18.59 -26.20
CA TYR A 46 -5.30 -20.01 -26.11
C TYR A 46 -4.10 -20.35 -26.97
N GLN A 47 -3.18 -21.13 -26.40
CA GLN A 47 -2.18 -21.87 -27.17
C GLN A 47 -2.88 -22.94 -28.01
N THR A 48 -2.71 -22.88 -29.33
CA THR A 48 -3.24 -23.88 -30.27
C THR A 48 -2.17 -24.85 -30.77
N VAL A 49 -0.90 -24.44 -30.76
CA VAL A 49 0.20 -25.30 -31.16
C VAL A 49 0.42 -26.39 -30.11
N GLY A 50 0.58 -27.63 -30.57
CA GLY A 50 0.73 -28.80 -29.70
C GLY A 50 -0.60 -29.38 -29.19
N HIS A 51 -1.76 -28.86 -29.62
CA HIS A 51 -3.06 -29.37 -29.19
C HIS A 51 -3.28 -30.87 -29.52
N MET A 52 -2.57 -31.42 -30.51
CA MET A 52 -2.58 -32.85 -30.85
C MET A 52 -2.08 -33.74 -29.70
N GLY A 53 -1.23 -33.20 -28.83
CA GLY A 53 -0.67 -33.94 -27.68
C GLY A 53 -1.56 -33.95 -26.44
N ILE A 54 -2.70 -33.27 -26.42
CA ILE A 54 -3.51 -33.11 -25.19
C ILE A 54 -4.14 -34.42 -24.72
N GLU A 55 -4.56 -35.27 -25.65
CA GLU A 55 -5.16 -36.58 -25.32
C GLU A 55 -4.16 -37.53 -24.66
N ILE A 56 -2.92 -37.55 -25.18
CA ILE A 56 -1.86 -38.36 -24.59
C ILE A 56 -1.40 -37.77 -23.25
N LEU A 57 -1.44 -36.44 -23.08
CA LEU A 57 -1.19 -35.78 -21.80
C LEU A 57 -2.23 -36.15 -20.74
N ALA A 58 -3.52 -36.13 -21.09
CA ALA A 58 -4.59 -36.57 -20.19
C ALA A 58 -4.41 -38.05 -19.80
N SER A 59 -4.05 -38.89 -20.77
CA SER A 59 -3.75 -40.30 -20.56
C SER A 59 -2.52 -40.50 -19.66
N ALA A 60 -1.47 -39.69 -19.83
CA ALA A 60 -0.26 -39.70 -19.00
C ALA A 60 -0.56 -39.37 -17.54
N MET A 61 -1.49 -38.45 -17.28
CA MET A 61 -1.95 -38.09 -15.93
C MET A 61 -2.96 -39.08 -15.36
N GLY A 62 -3.67 -39.81 -16.23
CA GLY A 62 -4.78 -40.68 -15.84
C GLY A 62 -6.00 -39.90 -15.36
N LEU A 63 -6.30 -38.77 -16.02
CA LEU A 63 -7.42 -37.88 -15.70
C LEU A 63 -8.42 -37.80 -16.87
N PRO A 64 -9.73 -37.63 -16.60
CA PRO A 64 -10.73 -37.34 -17.63
C PRO A 64 -10.39 -36.05 -18.40
N LEU A 65 -10.63 -36.05 -19.71
CA LEU A 65 -10.44 -34.91 -20.58
C LEU A 65 -11.76 -34.44 -21.18
N TYR A 66 -12.06 -33.16 -20.97
CA TYR A 66 -13.17 -32.44 -21.59
C TYR A 66 -12.59 -31.55 -22.69
N ARG A 67 -13.01 -31.80 -23.92
CA ARG A 67 -12.58 -31.02 -25.09
C ARG A 67 -13.77 -30.40 -25.79
N ARG A 68 -13.56 -29.19 -26.30
CA ARG A 68 -14.52 -28.50 -27.15
C ARG A 68 -13.80 -27.76 -28.28
N GLU A 69 -14.37 -27.82 -29.47
CA GLU A 69 -13.92 -27.03 -30.61
C GLU A 69 -14.18 -25.54 -30.34
N THR A 70 -13.19 -24.68 -30.56
CA THR A 70 -13.39 -23.22 -30.54
C THR A 70 -13.53 -22.67 -31.96
N LYS A 71 -14.38 -21.64 -32.10
CA LYS A 71 -14.46 -20.86 -33.33
C LYS A 71 -13.28 -19.90 -33.50
N GLY A 72 -12.53 -19.63 -32.42
CA GLY A 72 -11.23 -18.94 -32.45
C GLY A 72 -11.27 -17.46 -32.85
N LYS A 73 -12.39 -16.77 -32.65
CA LYS A 73 -12.52 -15.34 -32.97
C LYS A 73 -12.57 -14.54 -31.67
N SER A 74 -11.52 -13.75 -31.43
CA SER A 74 -11.49 -12.73 -30.38
C SER A 74 -12.21 -11.47 -30.90
N THR A 75 -13.53 -11.42 -30.76
CA THR A 75 -14.34 -10.27 -31.22
C THR A 75 -14.33 -9.14 -30.20
N GLN A 76 -14.28 -9.48 -28.92
CA GLN A 76 -14.19 -8.52 -27.82
C GLN A 76 -12.75 -8.46 -27.32
N THR A 77 -12.00 -7.44 -27.73
CA THR A 77 -10.59 -7.25 -27.33
C THR A 77 -10.39 -6.17 -26.27
N GLY A 78 -11.47 -5.60 -25.74
CA GLY A 78 -11.43 -4.61 -24.67
C GLY A 78 -10.73 -5.11 -23.40
N LYS A 79 -10.33 -4.15 -22.54
CA LYS A 79 -9.76 -4.40 -21.20
C LYS A 79 -10.73 -5.17 -20.29
N GLN A 80 -12.03 -5.05 -20.54
CA GLN A 80 -13.09 -5.79 -19.87
C GLN A 80 -13.79 -6.67 -20.89
N TYR A 81 -14.24 -7.83 -20.43
CA TYR A 81 -15.02 -8.73 -21.25
C TYR A 81 -16.51 -8.53 -20.94
N VAL A 82 -17.29 -8.26 -21.99
CA VAL A 82 -18.74 -8.26 -21.96
C VAL A 82 -19.16 -9.51 -22.75
N PRO A 83 -20.07 -10.35 -22.21
CA PRO A 83 -20.57 -11.52 -22.93
C PRO A 83 -21.01 -11.12 -24.34
N THR A 84 -20.35 -11.70 -25.33
CA THR A 84 -20.55 -11.37 -26.74
C THR A 84 -20.79 -12.66 -27.48
N ASP A 85 -21.92 -12.74 -28.17
CA ASP A 85 -22.24 -13.91 -28.99
C ASP A 85 -21.15 -14.14 -30.03
N ASP A 86 -20.80 -15.41 -30.26
CA ASP A 86 -19.74 -15.86 -31.17
C ASP A 86 -18.27 -15.54 -30.79
N ASP A 87 -18.01 -15.04 -29.58
CA ASP A 87 -16.66 -14.90 -29.04
C ASP A 87 -16.10 -16.22 -28.47
N GLU A 88 -14.78 -16.43 -28.59
CA GLU A 88 -14.09 -17.62 -28.08
C GLU A 88 -14.28 -17.87 -26.57
N VAL A 89 -14.57 -16.80 -25.81
CA VAL A 89 -14.82 -16.90 -24.36
C VAL A 89 -16.14 -17.61 -24.05
N GLU A 90 -17.15 -17.55 -24.92
CA GLU A 90 -18.41 -18.28 -24.72
C GLU A 90 -18.26 -19.78 -24.99
N ASP A 91 -17.31 -20.18 -25.84
CA ASP A 91 -16.90 -21.58 -26.00
C ASP A 91 -16.33 -22.12 -24.67
N LEU A 92 -15.50 -21.30 -24.00
CA LEU A 92 -14.95 -21.61 -22.67
C LEU A 92 -16.04 -21.71 -21.61
N TYR A 93 -16.98 -20.75 -21.58
CA TYR A 93 -18.12 -20.78 -20.67
C TYR A 93 -18.84 -22.12 -20.76
N SER A 94 -19.18 -22.50 -21.98
CA SER A 94 -19.99 -23.69 -22.22
C SER A 94 -19.23 -24.99 -21.91
N LEU A 95 -17.90 -25.02 -22.14
CA LEU A 95 -17.04 -26.14 -21.74
C LEU A 95 -17.01 -26.29 -20.21
N LEU A 96 -16.77 -25.20 -19.48
CA LEU A 96 -16.70 -25.22 -18.02
C LEU A 96 -18.07 -25.47 -17.36
N GLU A 97 -19.15 -25.01 -17.97
CA GLU A 97 -20.52 -25.33 -17.56
C GLU A 97 -20.77 -26.84 -17.58
N THR A 98 -20.31 -27.50 -18.65
CA THR A 98 -20.40 -28.97 -18.78
C THR A 98 -19.61 -29.67 -17.68
N CYS A 99 -18.35 -29.27 -17.47
CA CYS A 99 -17.52 -29.82 -16.39
C CYS A 99 -18.15 -29.60 -15.01
N LYS A 100 -18.74 -28.42 -14.77
CA LYS A 100 -19.42 -28.11 -13.51
C LYS A 100 -20.62 -29.01 -13.27
N HIS A 101 -21.46 -29.20 -14.28
CA HIS A 101 -22.66 -30.03 -14.17
C HIS A 101 -22.32 -31.51 -13.93
N GLU A 102 -21.33 -32.05 -14.64
CA GLU A 102 -20.99 -33.47 -14.55
C GLU A 102 -20.13 -33.83 -13.34
N LEU A 103 -19.17 -32.98 -12.98
CA LEU A 103 -18.18 -33.30 -11.95
C LEU A 103 -18.39 -32.57 -10.62
N GLN A 104 -19.27 -31.58 -10.57
CA GLN A 104 -19.47 -30.70 -9.40
C GLN A 104 -18.16 -30.06 -8.94
N VAL A 105 -17.45 -29.41 -9.86
CA VAL A 105 -16.22 -28.68 -9.54
C VAL A 105 -16.51 -27.36 -8.82
N ASP A 106 -15.60 -26.97 -7.94
CA ASP A 106 -15.64 -25.72 -7.18
C ASP A 106 -14.80 -24.62 -7.84
N ALA A 107 -13.78 -25.02 -8.61
CA ALA A 107 -12.74 -24.11 -9.09
C ALA A 107 -12.11 -24.54 -10.42
N VAL A 108 -11.47 -23.58 -11.08
CA VAL A 108 -10.77 -23.73 -12.36
C VAL A 108 -9.31 -23.33 -12.19
N ALA A 109 -8.37 -24.23 -12.51
CA ALA A 109 -6.94 -23.91 -12.52
C ALA A 109 -6.51 -23.34 -13.88
N VAL A 110 -5.79 -22.22 -13.86
CA VAL A 110 -5.36 -21.47 -15.06
C VAL A 110 -3.87 -21.12 -14.97
N GLY A 111 -3.10 -21.45 -16.01
CA GLY A 111 -1.66 -21.19 -16.08
C GLY A 111 -1.27 -19.77 -16.52
N ALA A 112 -2.10 -18.74 -16.31
CA ALA A 112 -1.79 -17.37 -16.73
C ALA A 112 -0.74 -16.73 -15.79
N ILE A 113 0.25 -16.02 -16.36
CA ILE A 113 1.35 -15.41 -15.58
C ILE A 113 1.21 -13.88 -15.51
N LEU A 114 1.04 -13.17 -16.64
CA LEU A 114 1.01 -11.69 -16.66
C LEU A 114 -0.06 -11.08 -17.59
N SER A 115 -0.64 -11.84 -18.52
CA SER A 115 -1.67 -11.40 -19.44
C SER A 115 -3.01 -11.06 -18.77
N ASP A 116 -3.30 -9.76 -18.63
CA ASP A 116 -4.57 -9.28 -18.04
C ASP A 116 -5.75 -9.68 -18.94
N TYR A 117 -5.51 -9.77 -20.25
CA TYR A 117 -6.48 -10.22 -21.24
C TYR A 117 -7.01 -11.62 -20.90
N GLN A 118 -6.11 -12.56 -20.63
CA GLN A 118 -6.46 -13.94 -20.34
C GLN A 118 -7.18 -14.06 -19.00
N ARG A 119 -6.63 -13.42 -17.97
CA ARG A 119 -7.19 -13.45 -16.62
C ARG A 119 -8.64 -12.92 -16.60
N VAL A 120 -8.88 -11.73 -17.15
CA VAL A 120 -10.20 -11.08 -17.10
C VAL A 120 -11.29 -11.95 -17.74
N ARG A 121 -10.98 -12.65 -18.83
CA ARG A 121 -11.93 -13.51 -19.53
C ARG A 121 -12.25 -14.78 -18.75
N VAL A 122 -11.23 -15.44 -18.22
CA VAL A 122 -11.46 -16.63 -17.40
C VAL A 122 -12.17 -16.29 -16.10
N GLU A 123 -11.81 -15.19 -15.45
CA GLU A 123 -12.49 -14.72 -14.24
C GLU A 123 -13.96 -14.34 -14.52
N ASN A 124 -14.26 -13.73 -15.68
CA ASN A 124 -15.64 -13.46 -16.10
C ASN A 124 -16.47 -14.75 -16.21
N VAL A 125 -15.93 -15.77 -16.87
CA VAL A 125 -16.57 -17.08 -17.00
C VAL A 125 -16.76 -17.74 -15.63
N CYS A 126 -15.71 -17.75 -14.81
CA CYS A 126 -15.76 -18.30 -13.46
C CYS A 126 -16.82 -17.60 -12.60
N SER A 127 -16.90 -16.27 -12.66
CA SER A 127 -17.90 -15.49 -11.94
C SER A 127 -19.33 -15.84 -12.36
N ARG A 128 -19.60 -15.95 -13.67
CA ARG A 128 -20.93 -16.33 -14.20
C ARG A 128 -21.32 -17.75 -13.79
N LEU A 129 -20.34 -18.65 -13.75
CA LEU A 129 -20.53 -20.03 -13.36
C LEU A 129 -20.42 -20.24 -11.85
N ASN A 130 -20.21 -19.20 -11.02
CA ASN A 130 -19.93 -19.34 -9.58
C ASN A 130 -18.84 -20.40 -9.31
N LEU A 131 -17.70 -20.26 -9.97
CA LEU A 131 -16.47 -21.04 -9.80
C LEU A 131 -15.35 -20.11 -9.32
N ILE A 132 -14.36 -20.66 -8.61
CA ILE A 132 -13.17 -19.93 -8.17
C ILE A 132 -12.05 -20.09 -9.20
N SER A 133 -11.42 -19.00 -9.64
CA SER A 133 -10.23 -19.06 -10.48
C SER A 133 -8.97 -19.26 -9.62
N LEU A 134 -8.16 -20.28 -9.94
CA LEU A 134 -6.89 -20.60 -9.28
C LEU A 134 -5.73 -20.28 -10.25
N ALA A 135 -5.13 -19.11 -10.09
CA ALA A 135 -4.06 -18.58 -10.94
C ALA A 135 -2.81 -18.28 -10.08
N TYR A 136 -2.16 -19.32 -9.56
CA TYR A 136 -1.04 -19.21 -8.62
C TYR A 136 0.18 -18.50 -9.21
N LEU A 137 0.34 -18.55 -10.52
CA LEU A 137 1.49 -17.99 -11.23
C LEU A 137 1.33 -16.49 -11.53
N TRP A 138 0.12 -15.96 -11.33
CA TRP A 138 -0.24 -14.62 -11.72
C TRP A 138 0.58 -13.53 -11.01
N ARG A 139 1.14 -12.59 -11.79
CA ARG A 139 2.02 -11.49 -11.37
C ARG A 139 3.27 -11.92 -10.58
N ARG A 140 3.69 -13.18 -10.71
CA ARG A 140 4.99 -13.64 -10.19
C ARG A 140 6.14 -13.16 -11.07
N ASP A 141 7.34 -13.11 -10.47
CA ASP A 141 8.56 -12.85 -11.22
C ASP A 141 8.84 -14.00 -12.19
N GLN A 142 8.99 -13.67 -13.47
CA GLN A 142 9.13 -14.69 -14.52
C GLN A 142 10.47 -15.43 -14.44
N THR A 143 11.53 -14.78 -13.93
CA THR A 143 12.85 -15.39 -13.82
C THR A 143 12.88 -16.44 -12.72
N GLU A 144 12.36 -16.07 -11.53
CA GLU A 144 12.17 -17.01 -10.42
C GLU A 144 11.25 -18.16 -10.85
N LEU A 145 10.13 -17.85 -11.50
CA LEU A 145 9.15 -18.84 -11.91
C LEU A 145 9.72 -19.87 -12.90
N LEU A 146 10.50 -19.42 -13.89
CA LEU A 146 11.15 -20.31 -14.85
C LEU A 146 12.13 -21.27 -14.14
N GLN A 147 12.91 -20.75 -13.19
CA GLN A 147 13.84 -21.56 -12.40
C GLN A 147 13.09 -22.59 -11.55
N GLU A 148 12.02 -22.17 -10.86
CA GLU A 148 11.21 -23.07 -10.04
C GLU A 148 10.55 -24.18 -10.86
N MET A 149 10.06 -23.90 -12.08
CA MET A 149 9.54 -24.94 -12.98
C MET A 149 10.59 -26.01 -13.30
N ILE A 150 11.84 -25.59 -13.54
CA ILE A 150 12.96 -26.49 -13.84
C ILE A 150 13.35 -27.33 -12.62
N ASP A 151 13.38 -26.71 -11.44
CA ASP A 151 13.72 -27.36 -10.17
C ASP A 151 12.61 -28.33 -9.73
N CYS A 152 11.36 -27.99 -10.01
CA CYS A 152 10.19 -28.84 -9.79
C CYS A 152 10.01 -29.94 -10.85
N GLN A 153 11.02 -30.18 -11.71
CA GLN A 153 11.01 -31.25 -12.71
C GLN A 153 9.86 -31.14 -13.72
N VAL A 154 9.48 -29.91 -14.12
CA VAL A 154 8.60 -29.70 -15.28
C VAL A 154 9.43 -29.87 -16.56
N HIS A 155 9.46 -31.10 -17.08
CA HIS A 155 10.18 -31.45 -18.30
C HIS A 155 9.38 -31.05 -19.53
N ALA A 156 9.45 -29.77 -19.89
CA ALA A 156 8.86 -29.24 -21.11
C ALA A 156 9.89 -28.98 -22.21
N ILE A 157 9.46 -29.13 -23.46
CA ILE A 157 10.25 -28.79 -24.66
C ILE A 157 9.65 -27.57 -25.36
N ILE A 158 10.49 -26.80 -26.05
CA ILE A 158 10.05 -25.68 -26.90
C ILE A 158 9.41 -26.25 -28.18
N ILE A 159 8.16 -25.90 -28.44
CA ILE A 159 7.41 -26.37 -29.62
C ILE A 159 7.07 -25.25 -30.60
N LYS A 160 7.25 -23.99 -30.22
CA LYS A 160 7.09 -22.83 -31.10
C LYS A 160 8.10 -21.78 -30.71
N VAL A 161 8.60 -21.04 -31.69
CA VAL A 161 9.37 -19.80 -31.47
C VAL A 161 8.85 -18.72 -32.41
N ALA A 162 8.74 -17.49 -31.90
CA ALA A 162 8.24 -16.34 -32.63
C ALA A 162 8.84 -15.02 -32.12
N ALA A 163 10.10 -15.03 -31.70
CA ALA A 163 10.76 -13.85 -31.14
C ALA A 163 12.21 -13.69 -31.59
N LEU A 164 12.67 -12.44 -31.58
CA LEU A 164 14.05 -12.07 -31.89
C LEU A 164 15.04 -12.85 -31.02
N GLY A 165 16.03 -13.45 -31.66
CA GLY A 165 17.05 -14.25 -30.98
C GLY A 165 16.65 -15.71 -30.73
N LEU A 166 15.43 -16.11 -31.08
CA LEU A 166 15.04 -17.51 -31.17
C LEU A 166 15.04 -17.99 -32.62
N VAL A 167 15.70 -19.11 -32.89
CA VAL A 167 15.85 -19.67 -34.23
C VAL A 167 15.24 -21.08 -34.25
N PRO A 168 14.24 -21.36 -35.11
CA PRO A 168 13.55 -22.65 -35.17
C PRO A 168 14.51 -23.85 -35.18
N ASP A 169 15.43 -23.90 -36.14
CA ASP A 169 16.38 -25.02 -36.33
C ASP A 169 17.32 -25.27 -35.14
N ARG A 170 17.48 -24.28 -34.25
CA ARG A 170 18.39 -24.36 -33.11
C ARG A 170 17.67 -24.62 -31.79
N HIS A 171 16.41 -24.24 -31.68
CA HIS A 171 15.72 -24.16 -30.38
C HIS A 171 14.49 -25.06 -30.30
N LEU A 172 13.80 -25.35 -31.40
CA LEU A 172 12.66 -26.27 -31.38
C LEU A 172 13.11 -27.67 -30.91
N GLY A 173 12.31 -28.27 -30.03
CA GLY A 173 12.56 -29.58 -29.44
C GLY A 173 13.53 -29.59 -28.25
N LYS A 174 14.22 -28.48 -27.96
CA LYS A 174 15.09 -28.40 -26.77
C LYS A 174 14.28 -28.31 -25.49
N SER A 175 14.84 -28.86 -24.42
CA SER A 175 14.21 -28.77 -23.10
C SER A 175 14.27 -27.35 -22.54
N LEU A 176 13.32 -27.03 -21.66
CA LEU A 176 13.27 -25.76 -20.95
C LEU A 176 14.56 -25.50 -20.16
N ARG A 177 15.12 -26.55 -19.54
CA ARG A 177 16.39 -26.51 -18.81
C ARG A 177 17.56 -26.12 -19.72
N ASP A 178 17.65 -26.71 -20.90
CA ASP A 178 18.73 -26.40 -21.85
C ASP A 178 18.60 -24.99 -22.44
N MET A 179 17.37 -24.51 -22.56
CA MET A 179 17.06 -23.20 -23.14
C MET A 179 17.20 -22.05 -22.14
N GLN A 180 17.09 -22.31 -20.83
CA GLN A 180 17.09 -21.27 -19.80
C GLN A 180 18.26 -20.28 -19.89
N PRO A 181 19.54 -20.69 -20.01
CA PRO A 181 20.65 -19.73 -20.11
C PRO A 181 20.53 -18.83 -21.36
N HIS A 182 20.01 -19.37 -22.45
CA HIS A 182 19.79 -18.61 -23.67
C HIS A 182 18.63 -17.62 -23.51
N LEU A 183 17.52 -18.03 -22.90
CA LEU A 183 16.37 -17.17 -22.65
C LEU A 183 16.73 -15.98 -21.75
N LEU A 184 17.50 -16.20 -20.68
CA LEU A 184 18.01 -15.13 -19.81
C LEU A 184 18.88 -14.14 -20.59
N LYS A 185 19.77 -14.64 -21.46
CA LYS A 185 20.59 -13.80 -22.32
C LYS A 185 19.76 -13.00 -23.33
N MET A 186 18.69 -13.57 -23.87
CA MET A 186 17.81 -12.87 -24.82
C MET A 186 16.95 -11.82 -24.11
N ARG A 187 16.53 -12.07 -22.85
CA ARG A 187 15.91 -11.05 -21.99
C ARG A 187 16.82 -9.83 -21.86
N ASP A 188 18.07 -10.05 -21.46
CA ASP A 188 19.00 -8.94 -21.21
C ASP A 188 19.34 -8.17 -22.49
N LYS A 189 19.36 -8.85 -23.65
CA LYS A 189 19.73 -8.25 -24.93
C LYS A 189 18.57 -7.58 -25.67
N TYR A 190 17.38 -8.17 -25.61
CA TYR A 190 16.24 -7.83 -26.47
C TYR A 190 14.92 -7.63 -25.72
N GLY A 191 14.91 -7.75 -24.38
CA GLY A 191 13.69 -7.64 -23.58
C GLY A 191 12.73 -8.83 -23.72
N LEU A 192 13.22 -9.98 -24.20
CA LEU A 192 12.42 -11.21 -24.32
C LEU A 192 11.85 -11.64 -22.97
N ASN A 193 10.56 -12.00 -22.93
CA ASN A 193 9.99 -12.60 -21.72
C ASN A 193 10.49 -14.03 -21.53
N VAL A 194 11.17 -14.29 -20.41
CA VAL A 194 11.79 -15.59 -20.12
C VAL A 194 10.78 -16.72 -19.91
N CYS A 195 9.51 -16.42 -19.65
CA CYS A 195 8.42 -17.38 -19.59
C CYS A 195 7.62 -17.46 -20.90
N GLY A 196 7.93 -16.66 -21.93
CA GLY A 196 7.23 -16.72 -23.22
C GLY A 196 5.79 -16.19 -23.22
N GLU A 197 5.44 -15.34 -22.24
CA GLU A 197 4.07 -14.84 -22.04
C GLU A 197 3.51 -14.05 -23.22
N GLY A 198 4.36 -13.36 -23.99
CA GLY A 198 3.97 -12.61 -25.17
C GLY A 198 3.81 -13.47 -26.41
N GLY A 199 3.84 -14.80 -26.26
CA GLY A 199 3.90 -15.74 -27.38
C GLY A 199 5.29 -15.85 -28.01
N GLU A 200 6.34 -15.39 -27.32
CA GLU A 200 7.72 -15.47 -27.83
C GLU A 200 8.14 -16.91 -28.13
N TYR A 201 7.65 -17.85 -27.33
CA TYR A 201 7.77 -19.28 -27.55
C TYR A 201 6.64 -20.02 -26.84
N GLU A 202 6.31 -21.22 -27.33
CA GLU A 202 5.35 -22.11 -26.69
C GLU A 202 6.04 -23.42 -26.30
N THR A 203 5.46 -24.14 -25.35
CA THR A 203 6.03 -25.38 -24.82
C THR A 203 5.04 -26.54 -24.85
N PHE A 204 5.57 -27.75 -24.79
CA PHE A 204 4.81 -28.96 -24.50
C PHE A 204 5.51 -29.76 -23.40
N THR A 205 4.77 -30.11 -22.35
CA THR A 205 5.28 -30.84 -21.18
C THR A 205 5.26 -32.34 -21.46
N LEU A 206 6.45 -32.94 -21.48
CA LEU A 206 6.63 -34.38 -21.69
C LEU A 206 6.55 -35.17 -20.39
N ASP A 207 7.00 -34.56 -19.30
CA ASP A 207 6.90 -35.16 -17.98
C ASP A 207 6.82 -34.10 -16.87
N CYS A 208 6.10 -34.41 -15.80
CA CYS A 208 6.17 -33.70 -14.52
C CYS A 208 5.75 -34.64 -13.38
N PRO A 209 5.93 -34.27 -12.11
CA PRO A 209 5.56 -35.10 -10.95
C PRO A 209 4.09 -35.56 -10.94
N LEU A 210 3.16 -34.84 -11.58
CA LEU A 210 1.75 -35.24 -11.66
C LEU A 210 1.47 -36.37 -12.67
N PHE A 211 2.40 -36.64 -13.58
CA PHE A 211 2.20 -37.65 -14.62
C PHE A 211 2.47 -39.05 -14.05
N ARG A 212 1.60 -40.02 -14.37
CA ARG A 212 1.79 -41.44 -14.05
C ARG A 212 2.74 -42.14 -15.03
N GLN A 213 2.79 -41.64 -16.26
CA GLN A 213 3.65 -42.11 -17.35
C GLN A 213 4.31 -40.92 -18.03
N ARG A 214 5.54 -41.07 -18.53
CA ARG A 214 6.19 -40.01 -19.32
C ARG A 214 5.76 -40.09 -20.78
N ILE A 215 5.69 -38.95 -21.44
CA ILE A 215 5.42 -38.87 -22.88
C ILE A 215 6.77 -38.89 -23.61
N VAL A 216 6.88 -39.75 -24.61
CA VAL A 216 8.05 -39.84 -25.48
C VAL A 216 7.67 -39.40 -26.88
N VAL A 217 8.46 -38.47 -27.40
CA VAL A 217 8.34 -37.97 -28.76
C VAL A 217 9.09 -38.92 -29.68
N GLU A 218 8.37 -39.64 -30.54
CA GLU A 218 8.98 -40.58 -31.49
C GLU A 218 9.23 -39.93 -32.85
N ASP A 219 8.31 -39.08 -33.28
CA ASP A 219 8.39 -38.41 -34.58
C ASP A 219 7.76 -37.01 -34.52
N ILE A 220 8.39 -36.08 -35.22
CA ILE A 220 7.99 -34.67 -35.31
C ILE A 220 8.15 -34.13 -36.72
N GLN A 221 7.28 -33.22 -37.08
CA GLN A 221 7.42 -32.39 -38.27
C GLN A 221 7.66 -30.94 -37.85
N THR A 222 8.73 -30.33 -38.33
CA THR A 222 8.97 -28.89 -38.12
C THR A 222 8.37 -28.09 -39.27
N ILE A 223 7.59 -27.07 -38.94
CA ILE A 223 6.92 -26.18 -39.89
C ILE A 223 7.45 -24.76 -39.68
N ILE A 224 7.88 -24.11 -40.75
CA ILE A 224 8.33 -22.71 -40.73
C ILE A 224 7.22 -21.84 -41.31
N SER A 225 6.49 -21.14 -40.45
CA SER A 225 5.42 -20.22 -40.85
C SER A 225 5.97 -18.95 -41.48
N SER A 226 7.11 -18.45 -40.97
CA SER A 226 7.80 -17.28 -41.50
C SER A 226 9.31 -17.47 -41.43
N ALA A 227 9.98 -17.33 -42.58
CA ALA A 227 11.44 -17.40 -42.68
C ALA A 227 12.10 -16.02 -42.58
N ASP A 228 11.49 -15.07 -41.85
CA ASP A 228 12.05 -13.73 -41.65
C ASP A 228 13.49 -13.83 -41.10
N PRO A 229 14.48 -13.14 -41.71
CA PRO A 229 15.88 -13.23 -41.30
C PRO A 229 16.16 -12.72 -39.88
N ILE A 230 15.27 -11.89 -39.34
CA ILE A 230 15.39 -11.19 -38.06
C ILE A 230 14.52 -11.89 -37.00
N CYS A 231 13.28 -12.26 -37.35
CA CYS A 231 12.34 -12.90 -36.43
C CYS A 231 11.64 -14.12 -37.07
N PRO A 232 12.37 -15.24 -37.26
CA PRO A 232 11.78 -16.43 -37.85
C PRO A 232 10.71 -17.04 -36.93
N VAL A 233 9.60 -17.47 -37.52
CA VAL A 233 8.50 -18.14 -36.83
C VAL A 233 8.45 -19.59 -37.29
N GLY A 234 8.50 -20.51 -36.35
CA GLY A 234 8.39 -21.93 -36.63
C GLY A 234 7.88 -22.72 -35.44
N TYR A 235 7.26 -23.87 -35.73
CA TYR A 235 6.66 -24.74 -34.73
C TYR A 235 6.79 -26.23 -35.05
N ILE A 236 6.58 -27.06 -34.03
CA ILE A 236 6.57 -28.52 -34.10
C ILE A 236 5.13 -29.01 -34.19
N ASN A 237 4.88 -29.90 -35.15
CA ASN A 237 3.72 -30.76 -35.17
C ASN A 237 4.12 -32.20 -34.76
N PHE A 238 3.41 -32.77 -33.80
CA PHE A 238 3.68 -34.13 -33.32
C PHE A 238 2.98 -35.14 -34.23
N THR A 239 3.75 -35.94 -34.96
CA THR A 239 3.21 -37.02 -35.80
C THR A 239 3.07 -38.32 -35.00
N LYS A 240 3.93 -38.54 -34.00
CA LYS A 240 3.87 -39.72 -33.13
C LYS A 240 4.36 -39.46 -31.72
N LEU A 241 3.47 -39.67 -30.74
CA LEU A 241 3.76 -39.63 -29.30
C LEU A 241 3.39 -40.97 -28.67
N THR A 242 4.21 -41.44 -27.73
CA THR A 242 3.94 -42.67 -26.97
C THR A 242 4.10 -42.48 -25.48
N LEU A 243 3.41 -43.31 -24.69
CA LEU A 243 3.54 -43.32 -23.23
C LEU A 243 4.55 -44.37 -22.82
N GLN A 244 5.43 -44.02 -21.89
CA GLN A 244 6.34 -44.95 -21.24
C GLN A 244 6.14 -44.93 -19.73
N PRO A 245 6.19 -46.11 -19.06
CA PRO A 245 6.24 -46.16 -17.61
C PRO A 245 7.39 -45.31 -17.08
N LYS A 246 7.15 -44.60 -15.98
CA LYS A 246 8.25 -44.01 -15.22
C LYS A 246 9.01 -45.13 -14.55
N GLU A 247 10.34 -45.07 -14.59
CA GLU A 247 11.15 -45.97 -13.76
C GLU A 247 10.69 -45.74 -12.31
N ALA A 248 10.24 -46.79 -11.64
CA ALA A 248 9.93 -46.69 -10.22
C ALA A 248 11.20 -46.18 -9.53
N ALA A 249 11.08 -45.21 -8.62
CA ALA A 249 12.15 -44.85 -7.70
C ALA A 249 12.48 -46.08 -6.84
N GLY A 250 13.25 -47.01 -7.41
CA GLY A 250 13.45 -48.35 -6.92
C GLY A 250 14.89 -48.51 -6.50
N ALA A 251 15.07 -48.75 -5.21
CA ALA A 251 16.09 -49.66 -4.69
C ALA A 251 17.47 -49.58 -5.38
N ALA A 252 18.12 -48.42 -5.32
CA ALA A 252 19.58 -48.38 -5.47
C ALA A 252 20.19 -48.99 -4.19
N SER A 253 20.67 -50.23 -4.33
CA SER A 253 21.58 -50.87 -3.39
C SER A 253 22.79 -49.96 -3.12
N GLY A 254 22.94 -49.50 -1.88
CA GLY A 254 24.19 -48.95 -1.35
C GLY A 254 24.24 -47.42 -1.16
N GLY A 255 23.84 -46.96 0.02
CA GLY A 255 24.41 -45.78 0.69
C GLY A 255 24.23 -44.40 0.05
N GLY A 256 23.14 -43.71 0.41
CA GLY A 256 23.03 -42.24 0.36
C GLY A 256 22.05 -41.69 -0.67
N GLY A 257 20.85 -41.30 -0.20
CA GLY A 257 19.85 -40.53 -0.97
C GLY A 257 18.47 -41.20 -0.99
N CYS A 258 17.57 -40.81 -0.08
CA CYS A 258 16.13 -41.00 -0.28
C CYS A 258 15.73 -40.41 -1.63
N GLY A 259 14.87 -41.08 -2.40
CA GLY A 259 14.33 -40.52 -3.64
C GLY A 259 13.79 -39.10 -3.38
N GLU A 260 14.32 -38.11 -4.10
CA GLU A 260 14.01 -36.70 -3.88
C GLU A 260 12.51 -36.47 -4.04
N VAL A 261 11.84 -36.15 -2.92
CA VAL A 261 10.49 -35.61 -2.96
C VAL A 261 10.61 -34.22 -3.57
N VAL A 262 10.04 -34.02 -4.75
CA VAL A 262 10.01 -32.71 -5.40
C VAL A 262 9.24 -31.73 -4.51
N PHE A 263 9.93 -30.72 -4.00
CA PHE A 263 9.35 -29.71 -3.13
C PHE A 263 8.76 -28.58 -3.97
N VAL A 264 7.44 -28.48 -4.00
CA VAL A 264 6.72 -27.34 -4.59
C VAL A 264 6.40 -26.35 -3.48
N LYS A 265 6.95 -25.14 -3.56
CA LYS A 265 6.70 -24.06 -2.59
C LYS A 265 5.20 -23.77 -2.49
N ARG A 266 4.68 -23.72 -1.26
CA ARG A 266 3.32 -23.30 -0.92
C ARG A 266 3.27 -21.83 -0.55
N SER A 267 2.06 -21.30 -0.37
CA SER A 267 1.79 -19.89 -0.08
C SER A 267 2.54 -19.34 1.13
N LEU A 268 2.72 -20.15 2.18
CA LEU A 268 3.46 -19.75 3.38
C LEU A 268 4.97 -19.68 3.14
N ASP A 269 5.51 -20.49 2.24
CA ASP A 269 6.95 -20.53 1.94
C ASP A 269 7.38 -19.20 1.28
N TYR A 270 6.55 -18.65 0.38
CA TYR A 270 6.75 -17.31 -0.21
C TYR A 270 6.58 -16.15 0.79
N ILE A 271 6.17 -16.44 2.02
CA ILE A 271 6.02 -15.45 3.09
C ILE A 271 7.15 -15.59 4.09
N SER A 272 7.60 -16.80 4.42
CA SER A 272 8.80 -17.00 5.25
C SER A 272 10.03 -16.35 4.63
N ASP A 273 10.15 -16.36 3.31
CA ASP A 273 11.25 -15.72 2.57
C ASP A 273 11.32 -14.19 2.80
N LEU A 274 10.21 -13.55 3.24
CA LEU A 274 10.20 -12.12 3.65
C LEU A 274 11.03 -11.82 4.90
N ASN A 275 11.43 -12.85 5.65
CA ASN A 275 12.18 -12.66 6.88
C ASN A 275 13.69 -12.50 6.64
N GLU A 276 14.22 -12.88 5.48
CA GLU A 276 15.69 -12.90 5.26
C GLU A 276 16.19 -12.07 4.06
N SER A 277 15.46 -11.95 2.93
CA SER A 277 16.05 -11.37 1.70
C SER A 277 15.30 -10.19 1.09
N THR A 278 14.01 -9.98 1.36
CA THR A 278 13.21 -8.95 0.66
C THR A 278 13.39 -7.52 1.19
N TYR A 279 14.24 -7.32 2.20
CA TYR A 279 14.53 -5.96 2.70
C TYR A 279 15.46 -5.20 1.75
N SER A 280 16.29 -5.88 0.96
CA SER A 280 17.20 -5.23 -0.01
C SER A 280 16.47 -4.64 -1.23
N ASP A 281 15.39 -5.28 -1.67
CA ASP A 281 14.61 -4.84 -2.84
C ASP A 281 13.55 -3.76 -2.52
N LEU A 282 13.31 -3.50 -1.22
CA LEU A 282 12.36 -2.51 -0.71
C LEU A 282 13.05 -1.31 -0.05
N SER A 283 14.34 -1.41 0.25
CA SER A 283 15.20 -0.28 0.61
C SER A 283 15.67 0.45 -0.64
N ASP A 284 15.79 1.76 -0.54
CA ASP A 284 16.38 2.63 -1.58
C ASP A 284 17.67 2.01 -2.16
N PRO A 285 17.88 2.03 -3.50
CA PRO A 285 19.20 1.75 -4.05
C PRO A 285 20.29 2.72 -3.53
N ASP A 286 19.88 3.84 -2.90
CA ASP A 286 20.77 4.84 -2.31
C ASP A 286 21.17 4.56 -0.84
N PHE A 287 20.52 3.63 -0.14
CA PHE A 287 20.90 3.28 1.24
C PHE A 287 21.61 1.92 1.27
N SER A 288 22.93 1.97 1.41
CA SER A 288 23.77 0.78 1.57
C SER A 288 23.43 0.02 2.85
N GLU A 289 23.62 -1.31 2.88
CA GLU A 289 23.50 -2.14 4.11
C GLU A 289 24.26 -1.52 5.30
N THR A 290 25.38 -0.84 5.02
CA THR A 290 26.19 -0.10 5.99
C THR A 290 25.46 1.08 6.65
N GLU A 291 24.59 1.80 5.94
CA GLU A 291 23.80 2.89 6.55
C GLU A 291 22.63 2.37 7.38
N LEU A 292 22.04 1.24 6.98
CA LEU A 292 21.04 0.54 7.79
C LEU A 292 21.66 -0.04 9.07
N GLU A 293 22.87 -0.59 9.00
CA GLU A 293 23.64 -0.98 10.18
C GLU A 293 24.01 0.22 11.05
N LEU A 294 24.31 1.38 10.47
CA LEU A 294 24.54 2.62 11.22
C LEU A 294 23.28 3.12 11.92
N ILE A 295 22.10 3.05 11.27
CA ILE A 295 20.81 3.38 11.88
C ILE A 295 20.46 2.38 12.99
N GLU A 296 20.69 1.07 12.78
CA GLU A 296 20.50 0.08 13.84
C GLU A 296 21.47 0.30 15.00
N LYS A 297 22.73 0.62 14.70
CA LYS A 297 23.76 0.90 15.71
C LYS A 297 23.45 2.19 16.45
N GLU A 298 22.95 3.22 15.78
CA GLU A 298 22.52 4.49 16.38
C GLU A 298 21.26 4.33 17.23
N THR A 299 20.29 3.52 16.77
CA THR A 299 19.07 3.19 17.53
C THR A 299 19.41 2.35 18.76
N ARG A 300 20.29 1.34 18.62
CA ARG A 300 20.82 0.57 19.75
C ARG A 300 21.68 1.42 20.67
N LEU A 301 22.43 2.41 20.16
CA LEU A 301 23.18 3.36 20.96
C LEU A 301 22.25 4.24 21.78
N ARG A 302 21.18 4.79 21.16
CA ARG A 302 20.14 5.58 21.84
C ARG A 302 19.41 4.77 22.93
N GLU A 303 19.15 3.48 22.70
CA GLU A 303 18.59 2.57 23.70
C GLU A 303 19.61 2.21 24.80
N SER A 304 20.89 1.98 24.44
CA SER A 304 21.95 1.63 25.40
C SER A 304 22.40 2.81 26.27
N LEU A 305 22.23 4.04 25.81
CA LEU A 305 22.48 5.26 26.60
C LEU A 305 21.46 5.42 27.73
N SER A 306 20.28 4.79 27.63
CA SER A 306 19.31 4.74 28.74
C SER A 306 19.64 3.68 29.80
N GLN A 307 20.44 2.65 29.46
CA GLN A 307 20.78 1.53 30.35
C GLN A 307 22.21 1.59 30.91
N SER A 308 23.16 2.21 30.21
CA SER A 308 24.58 2.23 30.61
C SER A 308 24.91 3.23 31.71
N GLU A 309 24.06 4.24 31.95
CA GLU A 309 24.15 5.10 33.14
C GLU A 309 23.52 4.46 34.40
N LEU A 310 22.84 3.32 34.27
CA LEU A 310 22.24 2.59 35.41
C LEU A 310 23.17 1.55 36.06
N ILE A 311 24.39 1.35 35.56
CA ILE A 311 25.30 0.28 36.06
C ILE A 311 26.65 0.79 36.60
N SER A 312 26.96 2.09 36.56
CA SER A 312 28.24 2.61 37.12
C SER A 312 28.13 3.34 38.48
N ARG A 313 26.98 3.32 39.15
CA ARG A 313 26.82 3.95 40.49
C ARG A 313 26.29 3.04 41.60
N SER A 314 26.67 1.76 41.56
CA SER A 314 26.33 0.79 42.62
C SER A 314 27.53 0.29 43.43
N ASN A 315 28.64 1.03 43.46
CA ASN A 315 29.78 0.73 44.34
C ASN A 315 30.41 2.02 44.89
N SER A 316 29.83 2.56 45.96
CA SER A 316 30.53 3.19 47.10
C SER A 316 29.54 3.98 47.95
N PHE A 317 29.00 3.36 49.00
CA PHE A 317 28.43 4.11 50.11
C PHE A 317 29.26 3.80 51.35
N GLY A 318 29.88 4.83 51.93
CA GLY A 318 30.40 4.76 53.29
C GLY A 318 31.67 5.58 53.52
N ARG A 319 31.51 6.86 53.92
CA ARG A 319 32.03 7.39 55.20
C ARG A 319 31.74 8.89 55.38
N HIS A 320 31.02 9.15 56.48
CA HIS A 320 31.04 10.31 57.37
C HIS A 320 30.67 11.73 56.87
N LEU A 321 29.54 12.22 57.40
CA LEU A 321 29.34 13.61 57.80
C LEU A 321 30.17 13.89 59.07
N ALA A 322 31.02 14.94 59.04
CA ALA A 322 31.20 15.97 60.08
C ALA A 322 32.52 16.74 59.87
N ALA A 323 32.49 18.02 60.27
CA ALA A 323 33.61 18.94 60.54
C ALA A 323 33.96 19.98 59.46
N THR A 324 33.40 21.17 59.72
CA THR A 324 33.99 22.51 59.64
C THR A 324 35.50 22.66 59.42
N ALA A 325 35.81 23.60 58.51
CA ALA A 325 36.84 24.65 58.58
C ALA A 325 38.35 24.30 58.52
N SER A 326 39.04 25.24 57.87
CA SER A 326 40.47 25.58 57.89
C SER A 326 41.41 24.89 56.90
N SER A 327 41.92 25.72 55.99
CA SER A 327 43.20 25.55 55.28
C SER A 327 44.36 25.36 56.27
N PRO A 328 45.45 24.69 55.87
CA PRO A 328 46.62 25.47 55.45
C PRO A 328 47.46 24.85 54.31
N ILE A 329 48.05 25.74 53.51
CA ILE A 329 49.27 25.55 52.69
C ILE A 329 50.48 25.62 53.66
N PRO A 330 51.57 24.82 53.54
CA PRO A 330 52.77 25.26 52.78
C PRO A 330 53.60 24.17 52.03
N ILE A 331 54.01 24.45 50.77
CA ILE A 331 55.38 24.82 50.27
C ILE A 331 56.28 23.57 50.05
N VAL A 332 56.91 23.33 48.89
CA VAL A 332 58.28 23.80 48.52
C VAL A 332 58.57 23.67 47.00
N THR A 333 58.73 24.85 46.38
CA THR A 333 59.73 25.37 45.40
C THR A 333 60.10 24.74 44.04
N LYS A 334 59.95 25.61 43.01
CA LYS A 334 60.90 26.06 41.95
C LYS A 334 61.32 25.07 40.83
N SER A 335 60.93 25.33 39.56
CA SER A 335 61.63 26.11 38.49
C SER A 335 62.97 25.49 38.07
N ALA A 336 63.38 25.33 36.82
CA ALA A 336 63.13 26.06 35.57
C ALA A 336 63.52 25.20 34.34
N SER A 337 63.24 25.76 33.16
CA SER A 337 63.67 25.39 31.79
C SER A 337 65.16 25.09 31.59
N VAL A 338 65.53 24.50 30.43
CA VAL A 338 66.48 25.04 29.40
C VAL A 338 67.02 23.93 28.46
N ASP A 339 66.92 24.21 27.15
CA ASP A 339 67.72 23.83 25.96
C ASP A 339 67.92 22.39 25.41
N GLU A 340 67.70 22.30 24.08
CA GLU A 340 68.33 21.41 23.06
C GLU A 340 69.85 21.74 22.87
N PRO A 341 70.72 21.13 21.98
CA PRO A 341 70.51 20.23 20.82
C PRO A 341 71.61 19.13 20.59
N THR A 342 71.58 18.49 19.39
CA THR A 342 72.67 17.87 18.54
C THR A 342 72.97 16.34 18.48
N ALA A 343 72.63 15.74 17.32
CA ALA A 343 73.43 15.02 16.27
C ALA A 343 74.33 13.76 16.52
N ALA A 344 74.16 12.73 15.64
CA ALA A 344 75.13 12.23 14.62
C ALA A 344 75.40 10.68 14.47
N ALA A 345 75.48 10.23 13.18
CA ALA A 345 76.31 9.15 12.52
C ALA A 345 76.01 7.64 12.77
N ALA A 346 76.26 6.61 11.91
CA ALA A 346 76.91 6.34 10.59
C ALA A 346 76.36 4.99 10.00
N ALA A 347 76.07 4.79 8.70
CA ALA A 347 76.85 4.25 7.55
C ALA A 347 77.10 2.70 7.44
N THR A 348 76.76 2.09 6.26
CA THR A 348 77.44 1.05 5.41
C THR A 348 76.43 0.57 4.30
N THR A 349 76.44 0.95 2.99
CA THR A 349 77.23 0.60 1.76
C THR A 349 76.99 -0.84 1.21
N ILE A 350 76.59 -1.08 -0.06
CA ILE A 350 77.42 -1.20 -1.32
C ILE A 350 76.57 -1.08 -2.63
N LEU A 351 77.24 -0.56 -3.69
CA LEU A 351 76.93 -0.24 -5.12
C LEU A 351 76.58 -1.45 -6.04
N GLY A 352 76.08 -1.37 -7.30
CA GLY A 352 75.79 -0.29 -8.27
C GLY A 352 75.47 -0.82 -9.72
N GLY A 353 75.11 0.11 -10.64
CA GLY A 353 75.15 0.01 -12.14
C GLY A 353 73.98 -0.73 -12.84
N GLY A 354 73.41 -0.35 -14.00
CA GLY A 354 73.61 0.70 -14.99
C GLY A 354 73.22 0.22 -16.42
N LEU A 355 72.43 1.03 -17.16
CA LEU A 355 72.31 1.18 -18.63
C LEU A 355 71.54 0.15 -19.52
N GLY A 356 70.64 0.69 -20.37
CA GLY A 356 70.16 0.06 -21.63
C GLY A 356 68.77 0.52 -22.11
N GLY A 357 68.70 1.49 -23.05
CA GLY A 357 67.46 2.00 -23.70
C GLY A 357 67.07 1.30 -25.03
N PRO A 358 66.37 1.99 -25.98
CA PRO A 358 64.97 1.76 -26.46
C PRO A 358 64.92 1.36 -27.98
N PRO A 359 63.91 1.63 -28.87
CA PRO A 359 62.50 2.15 -28.81
C PRO A 359 61.47 1.30 -29.64
N ILE A 360 60.15 1.61 -29.78
CA ILE A 360 59.42 2.43 -30.82
C ILE A 360 57.89 2.31 -30.51
N CYS A 361 57.15 3.40 -30.21
CA CYS A 361 56.20 4.24 -31.03
C CYS A 361 54.81 3.59 -31.32
N SER A 362 53.63 4.24 -31.17
CA SER A 362 53.24 5.62 -31.54
C SER A 362 51.90 6.16 -30.92
N THR A 363 51.91 7.47 -30.55
CA THR A 363 50.90 8.58 -30.74
C THR A 363 49.48 8.54 -30.09
N SER A 364 48.84 9.63 -29.59
CA SER A 364 49.00 11.11 -29.60
C SER A 364 48.18 11.77 -28.44
N ALA A 365 48.65 12.83 -27.74
CA ALA A 365 48.27 14.27 -27.82
C ALA A 365 46.77 14.61 -27.54
N CYS A 366 46.32 15.71 -26.91
CA CYS A 366 46.92 16.99 -26.54
C CYS A 366 45.99 17.73 -25.53
N ALA A 367 46.55 18.66 -24.76
CA ALA A 367 45.84 19.58 -23.85
C ALA A 367 45.38 20.87 -24.57
N SER A 368 44.42 21.60 -23.98
CA SER A 368 44.43 23.06 -23.72
C SER A 368 43.12 23.82 -24.04
N MET A 369 42.84 24.82 -23.17
CA MET A 369 42.09 26.08 -23.41
C MET A 369 40.55 25.98 -23.56
N LEU A 370 39.70 26.96 -23.19
CA LEU A 370 39.78 28.44 -23.01
C LEU A 370 38.70 28.81 -21.94
N LEU A 371 39.02 29.59 -20.89
CA LEU A 371 38.98 31.06 -20.74
C LEU A 371 37.65 31.65 -20.21
N ALA A 372 37.77 32.21 -19.01
CA ALA A 372 36.88 33.20 -18.41
C ALA A 372 37.11 34.61 -18.99
N THR A 373 36.38 35.59 -18.43
CA THR A 373 36.55 37.07 -18.41
C THR A 373 35.46 37.81 -19.19
N THR A 374 34.90 38.97 -18.80
CA THR A 374 34.93 39.87 -17.63
C THR A 374 33.95 41.03 -17.94
N ALA A 375 33.57 41.78 -16.89
CA ALA A 375 33.44 43.26 -16.86
C ALA A 375 32.12 43.97 -17.23
N ASP A 376 31.74 44.85 -16.29
CA ASP A 376 31.24 46.24 -16.39
C ASP A 376 29.95 46.52 -17.19
N GLY A 377 29.00 47.36 -16.79
CA GLY A 377 28.97 48.53 -15.91
C GLY A 377 28.09 49.61 -16.59
N LEU A 378 27.44 50.47 -15.79
CA LEU A 378 26.66 51.70 -16.17
C LEU A 378 25.21 51.48 -16.69
N SER A 379 24.20 52.32 -16.46
CA SER A 379 23.86 53.38 -15.48
C SER A 379 22.53 54.05 -15.92
N SER A 380 21.70 54.49 -14.96
CA SER A 380 20.73 55.62 -15.02
C SER A 380 19.45 55.43 -15.88
N LEU A 381 18.23 55.88 -15.55
CA LEU A 381 17.68 57.10 -14.91
C LEU A 381 16.35 56.74 -14.18
N ALA A 382 16.07 57.15 -12.93
CA ALA A 382 15.40 58.39 -12.47
C ALA A 382 13.93 58.53 -12.97
N SER A 383 12.88 58.89 -12.19
CA SER A 383 12.79 59.75 -10.99
C SER A 383 11.38 59.74 -10.31
N SER A 384 11.37 59.89 -8.97
CA SER A 384 10.44 60.71 -8.11
C SER A 384 8.96 60.29 -7.96
N GLN A 385 8.22 60.36 -6.83
CA GLN A 385 8.21 61.13 -5.56
C GLN A 385 7.50 60.23 -4.49
N SER A 386 7.91 60.06 -3.21
CA SER A 386 7.95 60.93 -2.01
C SER A 386 6.67 60.96 -1.12
N HIS A 387 6.91 61.00 0.20
CA HIS A 387 6.02 61.05 1.40
C HIS A 387 5.58 59.67 1.93
N GLY A 388 5.99 59.17 3.11
CA GLY A 388 6.20 59.77 4.45
C GLY A 388 5.03 59.33 5.36
N GLY A 389 5.13 58.86 6.60
CA GLY A 389 6.19 58.40 7.50
C GLY A 389 5.50 57.62 8.65
N GLY A 390 6.26 56.93 9.51
CA GLY A 390 5.71 56.29 10.71
C GLY A 390 6.58 55.17 11.29
N HIS A 391 7.54 55.55 12.14
CA HIS A 391 8.36 54.66 12.96
C HIS A 391 7.53 53.90 14.02
N GLY A 392 7.88 52.64 14.27
CA GLY A 392 7.33 51.84 15.37
C GLY A 392 8.08 50.52 15.60
N LEU A 393 9.27 50.63 16.20
CA LEU A 393 9.95 49.67 17.09
C LEU A 393 9.98 48.18 16.71
N GLY A 394 11.17 47.73 16.31
CA GLY A 394 11.54 46.32 16.23
C GLY A 394 11.76 45.70 17.61
N SER A 395 11.43 44.41 17.69
CA SER A 395 12.00 43.48 18.67
C SER A 395 12.53 42.29 17.88
N SER A 396 13.85 42.24 17.76
CA SER A 396 14.59 41.06 17.35
C SER A 396 14.76 40.14 18.56
N THR A 397 14.32 38.89 18.46
CA THR A 397 14.94 37.82 19.24
C THR A 397 15.26 36.69 18.28
N ALA A 398 16.54 36.63 17.94
CA ALA A 398 17.14 35.56 17.17
C ALA A 398 17.17 34.26 17.99
N ALA A 399 17.18 33.17 17.24
CA ALA A 399 17.32 31.79 17.68
C ALA A 399 18.48 31.59 18.68
N VAL A 400 18.19 30.82 19.73
CA VAL A 400 19.17 29.96 20.39
C VAL A 400 18.53 28.59 20.53
N CYS A 401 18.94 27.70 19.63
CA CYS A 401 18.81 26.26 19.81
C CYS A 401 19.71 25.89 21.00
N GLY A 402 19.13 25.36 22.07
CA GLY A 402 19.83 25.06 23.32
C GLY A 402 19.15 23.90 24.03
N SER A 403 19.68 22.71 23.76
CA SER A 403 19.60 21.50 24.56
C SER A 403 19.94 21.76 26.04
N LEU A 404 19.08 21.31 26.98
CA LEU A 404 19.37 20.33 28.06
C LEU A 404 18.41 20.45 29.27
N SER A 405 18.06 19.26 29.78
CA SER A 405 17.95 18.82 31.20
C SER A 405 17.12 19.58 32.24
N LEU A 406 16.16 18.82 32.76
CA LEU A 406 15.48 18.97 34.05
C LEU A 406 16.45 18.87 35.23
N ALA A 407 16.29 19.75 36.21
CA ALA A 407 16.74 19.56 37.58
C ALA A 407 15.50 19.60 38.48
N ILE A 408 15.21 18.50 39.21
CA ILE A 408 14.34 18.55 40.39
C ILE A 408 14.92 17.65 41.49
N SER A 409 15.09 18.27 42.66
CA SER A 409 15.42 17.68 43.95
C SER A 409 14.29 16.79 44.48
N SER A 410 14.60 15.61 45.01
CA SER A 410 13.66 14.78 45.76
C SER A 410 13.95 14.83 47.26
N LEU A 411 12.93 15.18 48.04
CA LEU A 411 12.83 14.90 49.47
C LEU A 411 12.15 13.54 49.63
N GLY A 412 12.81 12.63 50.33
CA GLY A 412 12.30 11.29 50.60
C GLY A 412 11.38 11.24 51.81
N LEU A 413 10.54 10.21 51.86
CA LEU A 413 10.04 9.61 53.09
C LEU A 413 9.88 8.10 52.89
N SER A 414 10.54 7.36 53.78
CA SER A 414 10.64 5.91 53.88
C SER A 414 9.38 5.26 54.46
N ALA A 415 9.00 4.09 53.97
CA ALA A 415 8.13 3.15 54.68
C ALA A 415 8.88 1.84 54.89
N ASN A 416 8.87 1.33 56.13
CA ASN A 416 9.54 0.12 56.54
C ASN A 416 8.51 -0.86 57.15
N THR A 417 8.61 -2.11 56.67
CA THR A 417 8.54 -3.40 57.41
C THR A 417 7.22 -4.09 57.85
N CYS A 418 7.23 -5.41 57.57
CA CYS A 418 6.68 -6.57 58.31
C CYS A 418 5.21 -6.99 58.01
N CYS A 419 4.81 -8.25 57.75
CA CYS A 419 5.24 -9.58 58.22
C CYS A 419 4.92 -10.74 57.22
N HIS A 420 5.62 -11.87 57.40
CA HIS A 420 5.51 -13.23 56.83
C HIS A 420 4.52 -14.13 57.64
N PRO A 421 4.38 -15.49 57.43
CA PRO A 421 4.74 -16.40 56.31
C PRO A 421 3.70 -17.52 55.98
N GLY A 422 3.96 -18.32 54.92
CA GLY A 422 3.62 -19.76 54.92
C GLY A 422 3.39 -20.44 53.57
N GLY A 423 4.26 -21.37 53.16
CA GLY A 423 3.95 -22.44 52.18
C GLY A 423 5.04 -22.73 51.14
N ALA A 424 5.75 -23.85 51.31
CA ALA A 424 6.96 -24.25 50.59
C ALA A 424 6.72 -25.06 49.29
N GLY A 425 7.68 -25.02 48.36
CA GLY A 425 8.01 -26.17 47.51
C GLY A 425 8.41 -25.88 46.06
N GLY A 426 9.71 -26.06 45.74
CA GLY A 426 10.16 -26.43 44.38
C GLY A 426 10.94 -25.36 43.59
N ILE A 427 12.27 -25.31 43.80
CA ILE A 427 13.20 -24.56 42.96
C ILE A 427 13.52 -25.40 41.72
N GLY A 428 13.01 -24.97 40.55
CA GLY A 428 13.48 -25.39 39.24
C GLY A 428 14.26 -24.24 38.60
N VAL A 429 15.57 -24.41 38.47
CA VAL A 429 16.44 -23.49 37.70
C VAL A 429 16.17 -23.74 36.22
N GLY A 430 15.42 -22.84 35.58
CA GLY A 430 15.21 -22.80 34.14
C GLY A 430 15.58 -21.41 33.62
N GLY A 431 16.61 -21.34 32.78
CA GLY A 431 17.06 -20.10 32.15
C GLY A 431 15.94 -19.48 31.31
N ALA A 432 15.53 -18.27 31.67
CA ALA A 432 14.61 -17.48 30.87
C ALA A 432 15.36 -16.95 29.64
N THR A 433 15.25 -17.67 28.52
CA THR A 433 15.37 -17.06 27.19
C THR A 433 14.27 -15.99 27.08
N THR A 434 14.66 -14.74 26.86
CA THR A 434 13.76 -13.61 26.59
C THR A 434 13.06 -13.80 25.24
N SER A 435 12.01 -14.61 25.21
CA SER A 435 11.03 -14.57 24.13
C SER A 435 10.23 -13.27 24.29
N ALA A 436 10.48 -12.31 23.39
CA ALA A 436 9.73 -11.06 23.29
C ALA A 436 8.22 -11.37 23.25
N ILE A 437 7.48 -10.88 24.24
CA ILE A 437 6.02 -11.01 24.31
C ILE A 437 5.43 -10.14 23.20
N THR A 438 5.15 -10.73 22.03
CA THR A 438 4.57 -10.04 20.87
C THR A 438 3.04 -10.04 20.86
N GLN A 439 2.40 -10.66 21.85
CA GLN A 439 0.95 -10.70 22.00
C GLN A 439 0.54 -10.37 23.44
N PRO A 440 -0.50 -9.54 23.65
CA PRO A 440 -1.04 -9.29 24.97
C PRO A 440 -1.61 -10.60 25.55
N PRO A 441 -1.53 -10.79 26.87
CA PRO A 441 -1.95 -12.03 27.52
C PRO A 441 -3.47 -12.28 27.48
N SER A 442 -4.28 -11.27 27.13
CA SER A 442 -5.73 -11.37 27.01
C SER A 442 -6.29 -10.42 25.95
N PRO A 443 -7.50 -10.71 25.39
CA PRO A 443 -8.23 -9.77 24.54
C PRO A 443 -8.46 -8.42 25.22
N LEU A 444 -8.57 -7.36 24.43
CA LEU A 444 -8.87 -6.02 24.94
C LEU A 444 -10.27 -6.02 25.58
N LYS A 445 -10.33 -5.64 26.86
CA LYS A 445 -11.60 -5.25 27.49
C LYS A 445 -11.89 -3.82 27.08
N TYR A 446 -13.06 -3.58 26.50
CA TYR A 446 -13.50 -2.27 26.07
C TYR A 446 -14.96 -2.06 26.45
N GLU A 447 -15.36 -0.79 26.51
CA GLU A 447 -16.73 -0.37 26.69
C GLU A 447 -17.28 0.21 25.40
N ARG A 448 -18.58 0.02 25.17
CA ARG A 448 -19.28 0.65 24.06
C ARG A 448 -19.72 2.05 24.46
N GLU A 449 -19.78 2.95 23.49
CA GLU A 449 -20.44 4.23 23.72
C GLU A 449 -21.89 3.96 24.13
N PHE A 450 -22.33 4.60 25.22
CA PHE A 450 -23.71 4.45 25.71
C PHE A 450 -24.57 5.64 25.31
N ARG A 451 -23.94 6.80 25.04
CA ARG A 451 -24.65 8.02 24.65
C ARG A 451 -25.09 7.91 23.19
N PRO A 452 -26.30 8.39 22.84
CA PRO A 452 -26.74 8.42 21.45
C PRO A 452 -25.75 9.19 20.57
N LEU A 453 -25.37 8.57 19.46
CA LEU A 453 -24.59 9.22 18.40
C LEU A 453 -25.57 9.68 17.32
N ALA A 454 -25.46 10.92 16.88
CA ALA A 454 -26.34 11.52 15.88
C ALA A 454 -25.49 12.26 14.82
N ASN A 455 -24.71 11.50 14.04
CA ASN A 455 -24.04 12.09 12.89
C ASN A 455 -25.09 12.58 11.89
N GLU A 456 -24.89 13.77 11.31
CA GLU A 456 -25.71 14.25 10.20
C GLU A 456 -24.96 14.13 8.89
N ALA A 457 -25.62 13.54 7.90
CA ALA A 457 -25.07 13.27 6.59
C ALA A 457 -24.84 14.56 5.79
N ARG A 458 -23.62 14.76 5.27
CA ARG A 458 -23.24 15.99 4.54
C ARG A 458 -22.33 15.71 3.36
N ALA A 459 -22.41 16.58 2.35
CA ALA A 459 -21.59 16.52 1.15
C ALA A 459 -20.83 17.84 0.93
N ALA A 460 -19.54 17.76 0.55
CA ALA A 460 -18.75 18.87 0.02
C ALA A 460 -18.22 18.49 -1.35
N ILE A 461 -18.28 19.41 -2.30
CA ILE A 461 -17.82 19.21 -3.68
C ILE A 461 -16.80 20.29 -3.99
N ASN A 462 -15.71 19.92 -4.64
CA ASN A 462 -14.70 20.88 -5.09
C ASN A 462 -14.82 21.20 -6.58
N ALA A 463 -14.00 22.14 -7.06
CA ALA A 463 -14.06 22.62 -8.45
C ALA A 463 -13.67 21.53 -9.46
N LYS A 464 -12.88 20.53 -9.04
CA LYS A 464 -12.41 19.42 -9.88
C LYS A 464 -13.38 18.24 -9.93
N GLY A 465 -14.56 18.33 -9.31
CA GLY A 465 -15.58 17.28 -9.35
C GLY A 465 -15.36 16.12 -8.36
N TRP A 466 -14.51 16.32 -7.35
CA TRP A 466 -14.46 15.43 -6.19
C TRP A 466 -15.58 15.79 -5.21
N MET A 467 -16.21 14.76 -4.65
CA MET A 467 -17.23 14.90 -3.63
C MET A 467 -16.91 14.03 -2.41
N TRP A 468 -16.92 14.64 -1.22
CA TRP A 468 -16.80 13.95 0.07
C TRP A 468 -18.16 13.87 0.73
N LEU A 469 -18.53 12.66 1.14
CA LEU A 469 -19.76 12.32 1.83
C LEU A 469 -19.39 11.80 3.22
N ALA A 470 -19.84 12.48 4.27
CA ALA A 470 -19.46 12.17 5.64
C ALA A 470 -20.69 12.16 6.56
N GLY A 471 -20.57 11.50 7.71
CA GLY A 471 -21.61 11.48 8.75
C GLY A 471 -22.88 10.71 8.37
N ILE A 472 -22.84 9.80 7.39
CA ILE A 472 -24.01 8.97 7.03
C ILE A 472 -24.19 7.91 8.11
N GLN A 473 -25.32 7.91 8.80
CA GLN A 473 -25.59 7.00 9.90
C GLN A 473 -26.82 6.13 9.62
N GLY A 474 -26.65 4.83 9.76
CA GLY A 474 -27.70 3.83 9.71
C GLY A 474 -28.13 3.41 11.11
N SER A 475 -29.34 3.82 11.51
CA SER A 475 -29.90 3.52 12.83
C SER A 475 -31.24 2.82 12.69
N GLY A 476 -31.61 1.96 13.65
CA GLY A 476 -32.92 1.29 13.55
C GLY A 476 -33.25 0.40 14.72
N SER A 477 -34.53 0.43 15.12
CA SER A 477 -35.08 -0.48 16.14
C SER A 477 -35.48 -1.85 15.57
N GLU A 478 -35.72 -1.95 14.26
CA GLU A 478 -36.27 -3.16 13.62
C GLU A 478 -35.19 -4.12 13.07
N GLY A 479 -33.91 -3.73 13.12
CA GLY A 479 -32.77 -4.61 12.83
C GLY A 479 -31.60 -3.94 12.10
N MET A 480 -30.45 -4.63 12.12
CA MET A 480 -29.20 -4.14 11.51
C MET A 480 -29.26 -3.99 9.98
N GLU A 481 -30.00 -4.86 9.28
CA GLU A 481 -30.16 -4.79 7.82
C GLU A 481 -30.91 -3.52 7.40
N GLN A 482 -31.97 -3.14 8.13
CA GLN A 482 -32.70 -1.88 7.91
C GLN A 482 -31.80 -0.67 8.16
N GLY A 483 -30.97 -0.69 9.22
CA GLY A 483 -30.00 0.38 9.46
C GLY A 483 -29.04 0.55 8.28
N MET A 484 -28.58 -0.56 7.68
CA MET A 484 -27.75 -0.51 6.48
C MET A 484 -28.49 0.01 5.25
N GLU A 485 -29.74 -0.41 5.05
CA GLU A 485 -30.60 0.09 3.96
C GLU A 485 -30.80 1.60 4.08
N GLN A 486 -31.12 2.11 5.28
CA GLN A 486 -31.25 3.54 5.55
C GLN A 486 -29.97 4.32 5.20
N ALA A 487 -28.80 3.80 5.61
CA ALA A 487 -27.52 4.45 5.30
C ALA A 487 -27.25 4.50 3.79
N LEU A 488 -27.53 3.42 3.07
CA LEU A 488 -27.34 3.34 1.62
C LEU A 488 -28.35 4.18 0.85
N ASP A 489 -29.59 4.27 1.32
CA ASP A 489 -30.60 5.15 0.73
C ASP A 489 -30.21 6.61 0.91
N THR A 490 -29.76 6.99 2.12
CA THR A 490 -29.20 8.33 2.39
C THR A 490 -28.02 8.64 1.46
N LEU A 491 -27.08 7.69 1.32
CA LEU A 491 -25.95 7.84 0.39
C LEU A 491 -26.41 8.07 -1.05
N ARG A 492 -27.37 7.28 -1.52
CA ARG A 492 -27.91 7.36 -2.89
C ARG A 492 -28.60 8.71 -3.12
N ASP A 493 -29.43 9.13 -2.17
CA ASP A 493 -30.17 10.40 -2.23
C ASP A 493 -29.21 11.59 -2.27
N MET A 494 -28.15 11.57 -1.45
CA MET A 494 -27.12 12.61 -1.46
C MET A 494 -26.35 12.66 -2.78
N CYS A 495 -26.02 11.50 -3.36
CA CYS A 495 -25.38 11.45 -4.68
C CYS A 495 -26.29 12.07 -5.74
N HIS A 496 -27.55 11.60 -5.84
CA HIS A 496 -28.50 12.07 -6.84
C HIS A 496 -28.80 13.57 -6.68
N ALA A 497 -28.93 14.07 -5.45
CA ALA A 497 -29.16 15.49 -5.17
C ALA A 497 -28.04 16.41 -5.67
N LYS A 498 -26.84 15.85 -5.92
CA LYS A 498 -25.67 16.56 -6.45
C LYS A 498 -25.32 16.17 -7.88
N GLY A 499 -26.17 15.37 -8.54
CA GLY A 499 -25.92 14.89 -9.89
C GLY A 499 -24.75 13.90 -9.97
N TYR A 500 -24.60 13.04 -8.97
CA TYR A 500 -23.71 11.88 -8.96
C TYR A 500 -24.55 10.61 -8.82
N ASP A 501 -23.97 9.47 -9.19
CA ASP A 501 -24.53 8.14 -9.04
C ASP A 501 -23.62 7.28 -8.14
N LEU A 502 -24.12 6.15 -7.62
CA LEU A 502 -23.28 5.22 -6.85
C LEU A 502 -22.08 4.71 -7.66
N GLN A 503 -22.18 4.71 -8.99
CA GLN A 503 -21.10 4.35 -9.90
C GLN A 503 -19.97 5.38 -9.94
N ASP A 504 -20.15 6.61 -9.45
CA ASP A 504 -19.06 7.60 -9.32
C ASP A 504 -18.28 7.43 -8.02
N LEU A 505 -18.75 6.57 -7.10
CA LEU A 505 -18.05 6.31 -5.85
C LEU A 505 -16.72 5.63 -6.12
N CYS A 506 -15.69 6.12 -5.45
CA CYS A 506 -14.30 5.71 -5.63
C CYS A 506 -13.78 4.98 -4.41
N TYR A 507 -14.20 5.43 -3.23
CA TYR A 507 -13.75 4.96 -1.92
C TYR A 507 -14.89 5.04 -0.91
N VAL A 508 -15.10 3.99 -0.11
CA VAL A 508 -16.13 3.90 0.93
C VAL A 508 -15.48 3.40 2.23
N THR A 509 -15.83 3.99 3.37
CA THR A 509 -15.46 3.45 4.68
C THR A 509 -16.71 3.09 5.46
N LEU A 510 -16.75 1.86 5.98
CA LEU A 510 -17.81 1.32 6.81
C LEU A 510 -17.31 1.14 8.24
N TYR A 511 -17.98 1.78 9.17
CA TYR A 511 -17.80 1.59 10.61
C TYR A 511 -19.01 0.83 11.12
N VAL A 512 -18.83 -0.47 11.36
CA VAL A 512 -19.93 -1.34 11.79
C VAL A 512 -19.92 -1.47 13.31
N ARG A 513 -21.09 -1.68 13.90
CA ARG A 513 -21.22 -1.89 15.34
C ARG A 513 -20.55 -3.18 15.80
N SER A 514 -20.66 -4.24 15.00
CA SER A 514 -20.11 -5.57 15.28
C SER A 514 -19.65 -6.24 13.99
N ILE A 515 -18.43 -6.77 13.97
CA ILE A 515 -17.95 -7.52 12.82
C ILE A 515 -18.64 -8.89 12.69
N GLY A 516 -19.23 -9.40 13.78
CA GLY A 516 -20.07 -10.60 13.75
C GLY A 516 -21.38 -10.41 12.96
N GLU A 517 -21.86 -9.17 12.86
CA GLU A 517 -23.06 -8.79 12.11
C GLU A 517 -22.78 -8.52 10.61
N TYR A 518 -21.51 -8.37 10.26
CA TYR A 518 -21.06 -8.02 8.92
C TYR A 518 -21.60 -8.92 7.80
N PRO A 519 -21.75 -10.27 7.94
CA PRO A 519 -22.33 -11.09 6.87
C PRO A 519 -23.73 -10.64 6.44
N ALA A 520 -24.55 -10.14 7.37
CA ALA A 520 -25.88 -9.61 7.06
C ALA A 520 -25.79 -8.24 6.37
N LEU A 521 -25.01 -7.33 6.93
CA LEU A 521 -24.76 -6.00 6.35
C LEU A 521 -24.17 -6.10 4.93
N ASN A 522 -23.27 -7.07 4.71
CA ASN A 522 -22.62 -7.28 3.42
C ASN A 522 -23.60 -7.77 2.34
N ARG A 523 -24.68 -8.48 2.69
CA ARG A 523 -25.74 -8.83 1.72
C ARG A 523 -26.45 -7.58 1.22
N VAL A 524 -26.79 -6.66 2.12
CA VAL A 524 -27.42 -5.38 1.77
C VAL A 524 -26.46 -4.53 0.93
N TYR A 525 -25.20 -4.42 1.38
CA TYR A 525 -24.15 -3.72 0.64
C TYR A 525 -23.95 -4.28 -0.77
N HIS A 526 -23.92 -5.61 -0.91
CA HIS A 526 -23.79 -6.26 -2.21
C HIS A 526 -24.92 -5.88 -3.16
N ARG A 527 -26.17 -5.88 -2.71
CA ARG A 527 -27.31 -5.47 -3.56
C ARG A 527 -27.18 -4.03 -4.07
N ALA A 528 -26.61 -3.13 -3.26
CA ALA A 528 -26.43 -1.73 -3.64
C ALA A 528 -25.24 -1.48 -4.56
N PHE A 529 -24.19 -2.31 -4.45
CA PHE A 529 -22.94 -2.18 -5.21
C PHE A 529 -22.74 -3.31 -6.23
N ASP A 530 -23.84 -3.91 -6.72
CA ASP A 530 -23.84 -4.99 -7.71
C ASP A 530 -23.65 -4.43 -9.13
N PHE A 531 -22.50 -3.78 -9.35
CA PHE A 531 -22.12 -3.26 -10.65
C PHE A 531 -20.61 -3.39 -10.86
N HIS A 532 -20.19 -3.29 -12.13
CA HIS A 532 -18.78 -3.41 -12.49
C HIS A 532 -17.94 -2.32 -11.83
N ASN A 533 -16.78 -2.72 -11.29
CA ASN A 533 -15.83 -1.81 -10.64
C ASN A 533 -16.45 -1.03 -9.47
N PRO A 534 -16.91 -1.73 -8.40
CA PRO A 534 -17.39 -1.08 -7.19
C PRO A 534 -16.26 -0.26 -6.53
N PRO A 535 -16.58 0.70 -5.65
CA PRO A 535 -15.57 1.50 -4.95
C PRO A 535 -14.61 0.62 -4.13
N THR A 536 -13.45 1.18 -3.83
CA THR A 536 -12.59 0.62 -2.77
C THR A 536 -13.26 0.74 -1.42
N ARG A 537 -12.91 -0.16 -0.49
CA ARG A 537 -13.62 -0.25 0.80
C ARG A 537 -12.69 -0.52 1.98
N VAL A 538 -12.97 0.12 3.10
CA VAL A 538 -12.49 -0.24 4.44
C VAL A 538 -13.70 -0.60 5.31
N CYS A 539 -13.60 -1.65 6.13
CA CYS A 539 -14.70 -2.06 7.00
C CYS A 539 -14.15 -2.52 8.36
N VAL A 540 -14.46 -1.77 9.42
CA VAL A 540 -13.92 -2.02 10.76
C VAL A 540 -15.02 -1.96 11.83
N GLU A 541 -14.84 -2.65 12.95
CA GLU A 541 -15.75 -2.55 14.08
C GLU A 541 -15.47 -1.29 14.90
N CYS A 542 -16.49 -0.51 15.20
CA CYS A 542 -16.41 0.60 16.15
C CYS A 542 -17.30 0.31 17.37
N PRO A 543 -16.93 0.80 18.57
CA PRO A 543 -17.74 0.70 19.78
C PRO A 543 -18.96 1.65 19.75
N LEU A 544 -19.76 1.54 18.69
CA LEU A 544 -20.95 2.35 18.43
C LEU A 544 -22.05 2.13 19.49
N PRO A 545 -22.89 3.14 19.77
CA PRO A 545 -23.98 3.05 20.73
C PRO A 545 -25.19 2.28 20.23
N ASP A 546 -26.01 1.84 21.17
CA ASP A 546 -27.22 1.04 20.92
C ASP A 546 -28.12 1.71 19.88
N GLY A 547 -28.61 0.92 18.93
CA GLY A 547 -29.44 1.39 17.82
C GLY A 547 -28.67 2.00 16.64
N CYS A 548 -27.38 2.32 16.77
CA CYS A 548 -26.50 2.72 15.66
C CYS A 548 -25.77 1.49 15.12
N HIS A 549 -26.16 1.01 13.94
CA HIS A 549 -25.65 -0.24 13.35
C HIS A 549 -24.44 0.01 12.44
N VAL A 550 -24.45 1.12 11.71
CA VAL A 550 -23.39 1.48 10.76
C VAL A 550 -23.22 3.00 10.66
N VAL A 551 -21.97 3.46 10.55
CA VAL A 551 -21.62 4.81 10.09
C VAL A 551 -20.80 4.66 8.82
N MET A 552 -21.09 5.49 7.82
CA MET A 552 -20.54 5.39 6.49
C MET A 552 -19.96 6.72 6.00
N GLU A 553 -18.87 6.61 5.27
CA GLU A 553 -18.27 7.70 4.50
C GLU A 553 -18.04 7.25 3.08
N ALA A 554 -18.10 8.18 2.14
CA ALA A 554 -17.80 7.91 0.75
C ALA A 554 -17.09 9.08 0.07
N ILE A 555 -16.29 8.76 -0.93
CA ILE A 555 -15.65 9.73 -1.82
C ILE A 555 -16.09 9.39 -3.23
N ALA A 556 -16.65 10.36 -3.94
CA ALA A 556 -17.05 10.26 -5.34
C ALA A 556 -16.17 11.16 -6.21
N TYR A 557 -16.08 10.81 -7.48
CA TYR A 557 -15.46 11.68 -8.48
C TYR A 557 -16.20 11.58 -9.81
N ARG A 558 -16.49 12.75 -10.38
CA ARG A 558 -17.04 12.88 -11.72
C ARG A 558 -16.30 14.02 -12.40
N GLN A 559 -15.75 13.75 -13.58
CA GLN A 559 -15.06 14.78 -14.34
C GLN A 559 -16.05 15.92 -14.67
N PRO A 560 -15.72 17.18 -14.35
CA PRO A 560 -16.57 18.30 -14.73
C PRO A 560 -16.73 18.33 -16.26
N VAL A 561 -17.96 18.44 -16.76
CA VAL A 561 -18.21 18.57 -18.19
C VAL A 561 -17.69 19.94 -18.63
N ALA A 562 -16.58 19.98 -19.38
CA ALA A 562 -16.10 21.23 -19.95
C ALA A 562 -17.06 21.67 -21.07
N GLY A 563 -17.72 22.82 -20.89
CA GLY A 563 -18.33 23.51 -22.03
C GLY A 563 -19.42 24.53 -21.70
N ALA A 564 -19.13 25.80 -21.98
CA ALA A 564 -20.08 26.64 -22.70
C ALA A 564 -19.34 27.53 -23.73
N ILE A 565 -18.42 26.97 -24.51
CA ILE A 565 -18.01 27.57 -25.80
C ILE A 565 -17.90 26.46 -26.86
N SER A 566 -18.89 26.51 -27.74
CA SER A 566 -19.02 26.06 -29.14
C SER A 566 -18.65 24.63 -29.60
N SER A 567 -19.70 24.06 -30.21
CA SER A 567 -19.76 23.24 -31.43
C SER A 567 -19.36 21.76 -31.36
N ALA A 568 -20.41 20.96 -31.50
CA ALA A 568 -20.45 19.54 -31.78
C ALA A 568 -19.96 19.16 -33.19
N GLU A 569 -18.90 19.79 -33.73
CA GLU A 569 -18.40 19.56 -35.09
C GLU A 569 -16.93 19.07 -35.18
N GLU A 570 -16.25 18.81 -34.06
CA GLU A 570 -14.87 18.32 -34.05
C GLU A 570 -14.74 16.88 -33.53
N ARG A 571 -15.62 15.96 -33.98
CA ARG A 571 -15.50 14.53 -33.68
C ARG A 571 -14.82 13.69 -34.77
N ASP A 572 -14.39 14.29 -35.89
CA ASP A 572 -13.82 13.57 -37.04
C ASP A 572 -12.53 14.19 -37.60
N ARG A 573 -11.52 14.49 -36.75
CA ARG A 573 -10.15 14.67 -37.24
C ARG A 573 -9.14 13.95 -36.35
N GLU A 574 -8.61 12.86 -36.90
CA GLU A 574 -7.48 12.09 -36.40
C GLU A 574 -6.22 12.98 -36.28
N GLY A 575 -5.46 12.80 -35.18
CA GLY A 575 -4.11 13.35 -35.05
C GLY A 575 -3.67 13.57 -33.60
N GLU A 576 -3.08 12.54 -32.98
CA GLU A 576 -2.06 12.67 -31.93
C GLU A 576 -2.39 13.53 -30.67
N GLU A 577 -3.54 13.30 -30.04
CA GLU A 577 -3.67 13.63 -28.62
C GLU A 577 -2.91 12.58 -27.79
N THR A 578 -1.84 12.99 -27.11
CA THR A 578 -1.03 12.12 -26.26
C THR A 578 -1.90 11.31 -25.30
N ALA A 579 -1.71 9.99 -25.24
CA ALA A 579 -2.48 9.06 -24.40
C ALA A 579 -2.61 9.48 -22.92
N ALA A 580 -1.73 10.35 -22.42
CA ALA A 580 -1.77 10.95 -21.08
C ALA A 580 -3.00 11.87 -20.84
N ALA A 581 -3.46 12.61 -21.85
CA ALA A 581 -4.59 13.54 -21.70
C ALA A 581 -5.94 12.80 -21.61
N LEU A 582 -6.11 11.70 -22.34
CA LEU A 582 -7.29 10.81 -22.29
C LEU A 582 -7.38 9.95 -21.01
N LEU A 583 -6.27 9.81 -20.26
CA LEU A 583 -6.20 9.10 -18.98
C LEU A 583 -6.45 10.02 -17.77
N ASN A 584 -6.26 11.34 -17.91
CA ASN A 584 -6.29 12.35 -16.83
C ASN A 584 -7.71 12.74 -16.36
N GLY A 585 -8.56 11.73 -16.12
CA GLY A 585 -9.92 11.93 -15.59
C GLY A 585 -10.77 10.66 -15.51
N ARG A 586 -10.24 9.51 -15.93
CA ARG A 586 -10.96 8.23 -15.85
C ARG A 586 -10.60 7.47 -14.58
N ARG A 587 -11.64 6.92 -13.93
CA ARG A 587 -11.50 6.05 -12.77
C ARG A 587 -10.92 4.69 -13.21
N ASN A 588 -9.68 4.44 -12.84
CA ASN A 588 -9.01 3.16 -13.06
C ASN A 588 -9.13 2.31 -11.80
N THR A 589 -9.74 1.13 -11.91
CA THR A 589 -9.95 0.22 -10.78
C THR A 589 -9.17 -1.07 -10.97
N MET A 590 -8.69 -1.62 -9.86
CA MET A 590 -8.10 -2.96 -9.83
C MET A 590 -8.88 -3.83 -8.87
N HIS A 591 -9.15 -5.05 -9.32
CA HIS A 591 -9.88 -6.06 -8.57
C HIS A 591 -9.19 -7.41 -8.77
N VAL A 592 -8.97 -8.12 -7.68
CA VAL A 592 -8.27 -9.41 -7.65
C VAL A 592 -9.33 -10.48 -7.39
N GLN A 593 -9.72 -11.23 -8.42
CA GLN A 593 -10.79 -12.23 -8.29
C GLN A 593 -10.24 -13.63 -8.08
N GLY A 594 -9.15 -13.97 -8.76
CA GLY A 594 -8.47 -15.25 -8.61
C GLY A 594 -7.61 -15.38 -7.35
N ILE A 595 -7.53 -16.62 -6.84
CA ILE A 595 -6.55 -17.01 -5.82
C ILE A 595 -5.17 -17.10 -6.48
N SER A 596 -4.16 -16.51 -5.84
CA SER A 596 -2.81 -16.36 -6.40
C SER A 596 -1.76 -16.19 -5.30
N HIS A 597 -0.46 -16.15 -5.61
CA HIS A 597 0.60 -15.85 -4.62
C HIS A 597 0.97 -14.35 -4.51
N TRP A 598 0.45 -13.49 -5.39
CA TRP A 598 0.86 -12.07 -5.42
C TRP A 598 0.02 -11.21 -4.45
N ALA A 599 -1.31 -11.24 -4.50
CA ALA A 599 -2.18 -10.44 -3.65
C ALA A 599 -3.45 -11.21 -3.29
N PRO A 600 -4.05 -10.94 -2.11
CA PRO A 600 -5.26 -11.63 -1.68
C PRO A 600 -6.44 -11.25 -2.59
N ALA A 601 -7.29 -12.24 -2.87
CA ALA A 601 -8.52 -12.01 -3.61
C ALA A 601 -9.52 -11.18 -2.79
N ASN A 602 -10.38 -10.44 -3.48
CA ASN A 602 -11.43 -9.66 -2.85
C ASN A 602 -12.44 -10.58 -2.15
N ILE A 603 -12.78 -10.28 -0.89
CA ILE A 603 -13.74 -11.07 -0.08
C ILE A 603 -15.13 -10.40 0.00
N GLY A 604 -15.45 -9.55 -0.96
CA GLY A 604 -16.70 -8.80 -1.02
C GLY A 604 -16.78 -7.86 -2.23
N PRO A 605 -17.91 -7.16 -2.41
CA PRO A 605 -18.18 -6.31 -3.58
C PRO A 605 -17.45 -4.95 -3.43
N TYR A 606 -16.13 -4.98 -3.59
CA TYR A 606 -15.28 -3.78 -3.54
C TYR A 606 -14.09 -3.96 -4.49
N SER A 607 -13.51 -2.86 -4.96
CA SER A 607 -12.24 -2.90 -5.71
C SER A 607 -11.05 -2.88 -4.74
N GLN A 608 -9.95 -3.56 -5.08
CA GLN A 608 -8.72 -3.54 -4.28
C GLN A 608 -8.06 -2.16 -4.28
N SER A 609 -8.14 -1.46 -5.41
CA SER A 609 -7.68 -0.08 -5.53
C SER A 609 -8.46 0.70 -6.60
N THR A 610 -8.58 2.00 -6.41
CA THR A 610 -9.15 2.96 -7.35
C THR A 610 -8.17 4.12 -7.53
N ARG A 611 -7.77 4.40 -8.77
CA ARG A 611 -6.90 5.51 -9.15
C ARG A 611 -7.65 6.50 -10.04
N ILE A 612 -7.52 7.78 -9.73
CA ILE A 612 -8.03 8.90 -10.53
C ILE A 612 -6.92 9.96 -10.60
N GLY A 613 -6.44 10.25 -11.80
CA GLY A 613 -5.27 11.11 -11.98
C GLY A 613 -4.08 10.59 -11.18
N ASP A 614 -3.61 11.41 -10.24
CA ASP A 614 -2.46 11.11 -9.39
C ASP A 614 -2.79 10.44 -8.06
N ILE A 615 -4.08 10.42 -7.69
CA ILE A 615 -4.55 9.89 -6.41
C ILE A 615 -4.95 8.43 -6.56
N THR A 616 -4.42 7.59 -5.68
CA THR A 616 -4.74 6.17 -5.61
C THR A 616 -5.26 5.82 -4.22
N TYR A 617 -6.52 5.41 -4.14
CA TYR A 617 -7.11 4.83 -2.93
C TYR A 617 -6.89 3.32 -2.91
N ILE A 618 -6.53 2.78 -1.75
CA ILE A 618 -6.33 1.34 -1.55
C ILE A 618 -7.35 0.87 -0.51
N SER A 619 -8.02 -0.25 -0.76
CA SER A 619 -8.95 -0.85 0.19
C SER A 619 -8.24 -1.24 1.48
N GLY A 620 -9.00 -1.48 2.56
CA GLY A 620 -8.45 -1.97 3.82
C GLY A 620 -7.61 -3.23 3.63
N GLN A 621 -6.34 -3.18 4.07
CA GLN A 621 -5.43 -4.32 3.95
C GLN A 621 -5.26 -5.03 5.30
N ILE A 622 -5.71 -6.29 5.33
CA ILE A 622 -5.48 -7.26 6.42
C ILE A 622 -4.51 -8.36 5.96
N ALA A 623 -3.95 -9.10 6.91
CA ALA A 623 -2.83 -10.01 6.66
C ALA A 623 -3.26 -11.39 6.12
N LEU A 624 -4.06 -11.39 5.06
CA LEU A 624 -4.45 -12.62 4.37
C LEU A 624 -3.28 -13.15 3.53
N VAL A 625 -2.96 -14.42 3.73
CA VAL A 625 -2.05 -15.17 2.87
C VAL A 625 -2.73 -15.35 1.51
N PRO A 626 -2.19 -14.80 0.40
CA PRO A 626 -2.91 -14.74 -0.87
C PRO A 626 -3.43 -16.07 -1.42
N GLY A 627 -2.65 -17.15 -1.33
CA GLY A 627 -3.04 -18.42 -1.93
C GLY A 627 -3.93 -19.30 -1.04
N SER A 628 -3.89 -19.14 0.28
CA SER A 628 -4.78 -19.87 1.21
C SER A 628 -6.01 -19.05 1.65
N MET A 629 -5.97 -17.73 1.48
CA MET A 629 -6.99 -16.80 1.96
C MET A 629 -7.25 -16.89 3.48
N THR A 630 -6.22 -17.29 4.26
CA THR A 630 -6.24 -17.33 5.73
C THR A 630 -5.37 -16.23 6.33
N ILE A 631 -5.66 -15.81 7.57
CA ILE A 631 -4.80 -14.85 8.28
C ILE A 631 -3.47 -15.52 8.65
N ILE A 632 -2.36 -14.81 8.45
CA ILE A 632 -1.03 -15.27 8.86
C ILE A 632 -0.92 -15.39 10.39
N GLU A 633 -0.32 -16.48 10.84
CA GLU A 633 -0.01 -16.74 12.25
C GLU A 633 1.21 -15.95 12.75
N GLY A 634 1.47 -16.00 14.06
CA GLY A 634 2.65 -15.36 14.68
C GLY A 634 2.44 -13.93 15.18
N GLY A 635 1.19 -13.46 15.21
CA GLY A 635 0.78 -12.22 15.88
C GLY A 635 1.03 -10.94 15.08
N ILE A 636 1.16 -9.81 15.77
CA ILE A 636 1.12 -8.47 15.14
C ILE A 636 2.24 -8.26 14.12
N ARG A 637 3.46 -8.74 14.41
CA ARG A 637 4.63 -8.46 13.55
C ARG A 637 4.52 -9.10 12.17
N PRO A 638 4.25 -10.43 12.02
CA PRO A 638 4.00 -11.03 10.71
C PRO A 638 2.80 -10.40 9.99
N GLN A 639 1.73 -10.06 10.72
CA GLN A 639 0.56 -9.43 10.12
C GLN A 639 0.86 -8.04 9.54
N CYS A 640 1.60 -7.19 10.27
CA CYS A 640 2.07 -5.91 9.76
C CYS A 640 2.98 -6.08 8.54
N LYS A 641 3.94 -7.01 8.55
CA LYS A 641 4.82 -7.25 7.41
C LYS A 641 4.04 -7.63 6.14
N LEU A 642 3.10 -8.56 6.27
CA LEU A 642 2.33 -9.07 5.14
C LEU A 642 1.36 -8.00 4.60
N THR A 643 0.68 -7.26 5.47
CA THR A 643 -0.22 -6.16 5.04
C THR A 643 0.51 -5.06 4.29
N LEU A 644 1.67 -4.63 4.77
CA LEU A 644 2.48 -3.60 4.07
C LEU A 644 3.00 -4.08 2.72
N ARG A 645 3.31 -5.38 2.60
CA ARG A 645 3.64 -6.00 1.30
C ARG A 645 2.45 -5.93 0.34
N HIS A 646 1.23 -6.21 0.82
CA HIS A 646 0.02 -6.11 -0.01
C HIS A 646 -0.17 -4.69 -0.53
N ILE A 647 -0.08 -3.67 0.34
CA ILE A 647 -0.15 -2.26 -0.06
C ILE A 647 0.88 -1.95 -1.14
N SER A 648 2.13 -2.37 -0.95
CA SER A 648 3.20 -2.12 -1.93
C SER A 648 2.93 -2.81 -3.29
N ARG A 649 2.47 -4.06 -3.28
CA ARG A 649 2.15 -4.80 -4.51
C ARG A 649 0.95 -4.18 -5.24
N ILE A 650 -0.04 -3.73 -4.49
CA ILE A 650 -1.22 -3.04 -5.03
C ILE A 650 -0.83 -1.68 -5.63
N ALA A 651 -0.01 -0.89 -4.93
CA ALA A 651 0.50 0.38 -5.45
C ALA A 651 1.28 0.18 -6.75
N LYS A 652 2.21 -0.80 -6.79
CA LYS A 652 2.98 -1.17 -7.99
C LYS A 652 2.10 -1.69 -9.13
N ALA A 653 0.98 -2.31 -8.80
CA ALA A 653 0.04 -2.80 -9.79
C ALA A 653 -0.79 -1.69 -10.44
N MET A 654 -1.11 -0.64 -9.68
CA MET A 654 -1.85 0.54 -10.15
C MET A 654 -0.97 1.54 -10.90
N ASN A 655 0.33 1.55 -10.59
CA ASN A 655 1.34 2.38 -11.23
C ASN A 655 2.66 1.61 -11.25
N ALA A 656 3.31 1.45 -12.40
CA ALA A 656 4.55 0.68 -12.52
C ALA A 656 5.67 1.18 -11.56
N HIS A 657 5.67 2.47 -11.23
CA HIS A 657 6.59 3.07 -10.26
C HIS A 657 6.04 3.18 -8.83
N GLY A 658 4.80 2.71 -8.61
CA GLY A 658 4.09 2.81 -7.34
C GLY A 658 4.76 2.02 -6.23
N GLN A 659 4.95 2.66 -5.09
CA GLN A 659 5.65 2.13 -3.93
C GLN A 659 4.94 2.52 -2.62
N LEU A 660 5.34 1.88 -1.51
CA LEU A 660 4.82 2.23 -0.19
C LEU A 660 5.14 3.69 0.20
N ARG A 661 6.25 4.24 -0.29
CA ARG A 661 6.65 5.65 -0.06
C ARG A 661 5.72 6.68 -0.69
N ASP A 662 4.84 6.27 -1.61
CA ASP A 662 3.89 7.18 -2.27
C ASP A 662 2.66 7.45 -1.40
N VAL A 663 2.51 6.72 -0.30
CA VAL A 663 1.44 6.96 0.68
C VAL A 663 1.64 8.32 1.34
N VAL A 664 0.61 9.16 1.27
CA VAL A 664 0.62 10.51 1.88
C VAL A 664 0.08 10.43 3.31
N HIS A 665 -1.06 9.76 3.47
CA HIS A 665 -1.79 9.68 4.74
C HIS A 665 -2.53 8.35 4.85
N GLY A 666 -2.65 7.85 6.08
CA GLY A 666 -3.43 6.66 6.37
C GLY A 666 -3.80 6.51 7.83
N ILE A 667 -4.67 5.54 8.09
CA ILE A 667 -5.12 5.16 9.43
C ILE A 667 -4.77 3.69 9.64
N CYS A 668 -4.07 3.41 10.73
CA CYS A 668 -3.76 2.08 11.21
C CYS A 668 -4.77 1.70 12.29
N PHE A 669 -5.67 0.77 11.98
CA PHE A 669 -6.57 0.20 12.96
C PHE A 669 -5.90 -1.01 13.61
N VAL A 670 -5.88 -1.06 14.94
CA VAL A 670 -5.35 -2.19 15.71
C VAL A 670 -6.34 -2.65 16.78
N THR A 671 -6.26 -3.91 17.20
CA THR A 671 -7.19 -4.47 18.19
C THR A 671 -6.72 -4.33 19.65
N HIS A 672 -5.50 -3.83 19.87
CA HIS A 672 -4.96 -3.62 21.22
C HIS A 672 -3.92 -2.48 21.25
N PRO A 673 -3.87 -1.63 22.29
CA PRO A 673 -2.91 -0.51 22.36
C PRO A 673 -1.44 -0.94 22.29
N ALA A 674 -1.11 -2.11 22.86
CA ALA A 674 0.25 -2.69 22.80
C ALA A 674 0.75 -2.95 21.37
N PHE A 675 -0.14 -3.04 20.38
CA PHE A 675 0.24 -3.26 18.98
C PHE A 675 0.68 -1.97 18.27
N ILE A 676 0.35 -0.79 18.79
CA ILE A 676 0.67 0.50 18.16
C ILE A 676 2.17 0.65 17.93
N ALA A 677 2.99 0.33 18.94
CA ALA A 677 4.44 0.49 18.86
C ALA A 677 5.06 -0.41 17.76
N GLU A 678 4.65 -1.67 17.68
CA GLU A 678 5.16 -2.59 16.65
C GLU A 678 4.63 -2.23 15.26
N ALA A 679 3.35 -1.87 15.14
CA ALA A 679 2.76 -1.42 13.87
C ALA A 679 3.46 -0.18 13.32
N ARG A 680 3.71 0.82 14.18
CA ARG A 680 4.52 2.00 13.87
C ARG A 680 5.92 1.63 13.42
N ARG A 681 6.62 0.81 14.20
CA ARG A 681 7.97 0.36 13.87
C ARG A 681 8.04 -0.35 12.52
N GLN A 682 7.05 -1.18 12.17
CA GLN A 682 7.02 -1.86 10.88
C GLN A 682 6.78 -0.89 9.71
N TRP A 683 6.00 0.18 9.91
CA TRP A 683 5.81 1.23 8.93
C TRP A 683 7.09 2.05 8.72
N GLU A 684 7.62 2.62 9.80
CA GLU A 684 8.78 3.54 9.79
C GLU A 684 10.05 2.87 9.26
N ARG A 685 10.20 1.55 9.45
CA ARG A 685 11.29 0.76 8.84
C ARG A 685 11.29 0.76 7.31
N ARG A 686 10.14 1.04 6.69
CA ARG A 686 9.98 1.01 5.22
C ARG A 686 9.87 2.41 4.64
N THR A 687 9.21 3.32 5.35
CA THR A 687 9.11 4.73 4.95
C THR A 687 8.69 5.61 6.13
N THR A 688 9.22 6.82 6.17
CA THR A 688 8.82 7.89 7.10
C THR A 688 7.98 8.97 6.41
N ASN A 689 7.59 8.77 5.15
CA ASN A 689 6.89 9.78 4.37
C ASN A 689 5.44 9.94 4.83
N ALA A 690 4.69 8.86 5.02
CA ALA A 690 3.26 9.00 5.34
C ALA A 690 3.02 9.53 6.76
N ILE A 691 2.01 10.40 6.91
CA ILE A 691 1.44 10.69 8.22
C ILE A 691 0.38 9.62 8.56
N MET A 692 0.65 8.88 9.64
CA MET A 692 -0.20 7.76 10.08
C MET A 692 -0.92 8.08 11.38
N ASP A 693 -2.22 7.85 11.40
CA ASP A 693 -3.02 7.79 12.62
C ASP A 693 -3.13 6.36 13.15
N TYR A 694 -3.24 6.18 14.46
CA TYR A 694 -3.32 4.87 15.14
C TYR A 694 -4.56 4.85 16.02
N ILE A 695 -5.53 4.01 15.64
CA ILE A 695 -6.83 3.92 16.29
C ILE A 695 -7.02 2.48 16.80
N VAL A 696 -7.38 2.36 18.09
CA VAL A 696 -7.65 1.06 18.70
C VAL A 696 -9.14 0.77 18.65
N LEU A 697 -9.48 -0.36 18.04
CA LEU A 697 -10.86 -0.80 17.81
C LEU A 697 -11.12 -2.18 18.44
N PRO A 698 -12.39 -2.54 18.70
CA PRO A 698 -12.77 -3.83 19.28
C PRO A 698 -12.27 -5.05 18.50
N ALA A 699 -12.49 -5.03 17.18
CA ALA A 699 -12.23 -6.15 16.29
C ALA A 699 -12.07 -5.67 14.85
N LEU A 700 -11.42 -6.50 14.04
CA LEU A 700 -11.22 -6.29 12.61
C LEU A 700 -11.72 -7.53 11.85
N PRO A 701 -11.99 -7.41 10.53
CA PRO A 701 -12.39 -8.54 9.70
C PRO A 701 -11.41 -9.72 9.83
N ARG A 702 -11.96 -10.94 9.84
CA ARG A 702 -11.20 -12.20 9.93
C ARG A 702 -10.30 -12.29 11.18
N GLU A 703 -10.66 -11.61 12.26
CA GLU A 703 -9.87 -11.59 13.51
C GLU A 703 -8.44 -11.05 13.31
N ALA A 704 -8.26 -10.18 12.31
CA ALA A 704 -6.98 -9.50 12.12
C ALA A 704 -6.63 -8.62 13.34
N LEU A 705 -5.34 -8.49 13.60
CA LEU A 705 -4.81 -7.61 14.66
C LEU A 705 -4.54 -6.20 14.16
N VAL A 706 -4.38 -6.05 12.85
CA VAL A 706 -4.10 -4.78 12.17
C VAL A 706 -4.79 -4.71 10.81
N GLU A 707 -5.34 -3.54 10.50
CA GLU A 707 -5.85 -3.16 9.18
C GLU A 707 -5.34 -1.77 8.81
N TRP A 708 -4.84 -1.62 7.58
CA TRP A 708 -4.34 -0.35 7.08
C TRP A 708 -5.31 0.25 6.07
N GLN A 709 -5.74 1.49 6.34
CA GLN A 709 -6.44 2.37 5.42
C GLN A 709 -5.43 3.38 4.88
N VAL A 710 -5.20 3.44 3.57
CA VAL A 710 -4.22 4.36 2.97
C VAL A 710 -4.69 4.94 1.64
N TRP A 711 -4.17 6.12 1.32
CA TRP A 711 -4.19 6.65 -0.03
C TRP A 711 -2.81 7.19 -0.40
N ALA A 712 -2.49 7.09 -1.68
CA ALA A 712 -1.19 7.45 -2.24
C ALA A 712 -1.32 8.54 -3.30
N HIS A 713 -0.25 9.30 -3.47
CA HIS A 713 -0.11 10.30 -4.52
C HIS A 713 1.13 9.97 -5.35
N THR A 714 0.99 9.97 -6.67
CA THR A 714 2.07 9.56 -7.60
C THR A 714 3.34 10.40 -7.49
N HIS A 715 3.18 11.66 -7.07
CA HIS A 715 4.27 12.61 -6.85
C HIS A 715 4.44 12.95 -5.37
N ASN A 716 4.47 11.94 -4.48
CA ASN A 716 4.65 12.16 -3.04
C ASN A 716 6.04 12.72 -2.68
N ASP A 717 7.02 12.60 -3.58
CA ASP A 717 8.32 13.27 -3.53
C ASP A 717 8.20 14.80 -3.44
N ARG A 718 7.07 15.35 -3.92
CA ARG A 718 6.75 16.77 -3.89
C ARG A 718 5.89 17.18 -2.70
N PHE A 719 5.83 16.36 -1.65
CA PHE A 719 5.09 16.69 -0.44
C PHE A 719 6.02 17.17 0.65
N ASP A 720 5.72 18.37 1.16
CA ASP A 720 6.37 18.91 2.34
C ASP A 720 5.73 18.33 3.62
N TYR A 721 6.47 18.42 4.72
CA TYR A 721 6.07 17.95 6.05
C TYR A 721 6.22 19.06 7.08
N GLU A 722 5.23 19.18 7.96
CA GLU A 722 5.25 20.10 9.11
C GLU A 722 4.75 19.36 10.35
N GLU A 723 5.49 19.49 11.45
CA GLU A 723 5.05 19.08 12.78
C GLU A 723 5.00 20.30 13.69
N THR A 724 3.84 20.54 14.30
CA THR A 724 3.63 21.70 15.18
C THR A 724 2.77 21.29 16.36
N GLY A 725 2.84 22.06 17.43
CA GLY A 725 1.95 21.88 18.56
C GLY A 725 1.64 23.21 19.24
N CYS A 726 0.56 23.21 20.00
CA CYS A 726 0.16 24.32 20.85
C CYS A 726 -0.53 23.80 22.11
N SER A 727 -0.83 24.71 23.03
CA SER A 727 -1.67 24.44 24.19
C SER A 727 -2.94 25.26 24.08
N VAL A 728 -4.08 24.62 24.36
CA VAL A 728 -5.39 25.26 24.50
C VAL A 728 -5.87 24.91 25.90
N GLY A 729 -5.86 25.88 26.81
CA GLY A 729 -6.07 25.62 28.24
C GLY A 729 -5.12 24.53 28.77
N ASP A 730 -5.68 23.49 29.38
CA ASP A 730 -4.94 22.35 29.95
C ASP A 730 -4.66 21.23 28.93
N TYR A 731 -4.97 21.46 27.66
CA TYR A 731 -4.83 20.47 26.58
C TYR A 731 -3.62 20.77 25.71
N THR A 732 -2.90 19.70 25.36
CA THR A 732 -1.79 19.74 24.41
C THR A 732 -2.25 19.25 23.05
N ILE A 733 -2.03 20.05 22.02
CA ILE A 733 -2.44 19.77 20.65
C ILE A 733 -1.17 19.50 19.85
N SER A 734 -1.08 18.35 19.21
CA SER A 734 0.02 17.97 18.32
C SER A 734 -0.51 17.72 16.92
N ILE A 735 0.08 18.36 15.93
CA ILE A 735 -0.30 18.29 14.52
C ILE A 735 0.87 17.80 13.70
N ARG A 736 0.61 16.82 12.84
CA ARG A 736 1.46 16.43 11.72
C ARG A 736 0.71 16.72 10.43
N ARG A 737 1.29 17.50 9.54
CA ARG A 737 0.69 17.96 8.27
C ARG A 737 1.59 17.61 7.11
N ARG A 738 1.00 17.19 5.99
CA ARG A 738 1.65 17.09 4.68
C ARG A 738 0.85 17.84 3.63
N TRP A 739 1.51 18.46 2.67
CA TRP A 739 0.88 19.11 1.51
C TRP A 739 1.76 18.97 0.28
N ASN A 740 1.17 18.91 -0.90
CA ASN A 740 1.94 18.86 -2.14
C ASN A 740 2.51 20.24 -2.51
N TYR A 741 3.49 20.30 -3.40
CA TYR A 741 4.17 21.53 -3.82
C TYR A 741 3.23 22.65 -4.30
N GLU A 742 2.16 22.31 -5.03
CA GLU A 742 1.14 23.27 -5.48
C GLU A 742 0.19 23.71 -4.35
N ASN A 743 0.29 23.05 -3.19
CA ASN A 743 -0.54 23.19 -2.01
C ASN A 743 -2.04 23.17 -2.34
N ASN A 744 -2.44 22.28 -3.26
CA ASN A 744 -3.83 22.03 -3.62
C ASN A 744 -4.37 20.74 -2.99
N CYS A 745 -3.49 19.89 -2.46
CA CYS A 745 -3.83 18.73 -1.64
C CYS A 745 -3.04 18.80 -0.33
N ALA A 746 -3.73 18.69 0.81
CA ALA A 746 -3.10 18.64 2.13
C ALA A 746 -3.80 17.63 3.03
N ALA A 747 -3.03 16.97 3.89
CA ALA A 747 -3.51 16.05 4.90
C ALA A 747 -2.95 16.42 6.28
N ILE A 748 -3.70 16.12 7.33
CA ILE A 748 -3.33 16.42 8.71
C ILE A 748 -3.77 15.29 9.64
N VAL A 749 -2.95 15.01 10.65
CA VAL A 749 -3.30 14.19 11.82
C VAL A 749 -3.05 15.05 13.04
N CYS A 750 -4.08 15.23 13.85
CA CYS A 750 -4.06 16.03 15.06
C CYS A 750 -4.42 15.18 16.27
N TYR A 751 -3.60 15.24 17.32
CA TYR A 751 -3.88 14.63 18.62
C TYR A 751 -4.14 15.69 19.66
N VAL A 752 -5.26 15.54 20.37
CA VAL A 752 -5.58 16.34 21.55
C VAL A 752 -5.39 15.46 22.78
N SER A 753 -4.43 15.87 23.61
CA SER A 753 -4.06 15.17 24.83
C SER A 753 -4.27 16.04 26.06
N THR A 754 -4.58 15.42 27.19
CA THR A 754 -4.47 16.11 28.49
C THR A 754 -2.98 16.31 28.82
N GLY A 755 -2.58 17.43 29.42
CA GLY A 755 -1.17 17.81 29.72
C GLY A 755 -0.35 16.88 30.65
N LEU A 756 -0.76 15.63 30.84
CA LEU A 756 -0.10 14.59 31.63
C LEU A 756 0.82 13.68 30.81
N ALA A 757 1.00 13.95 29.51
CA ALA A 757 1.70 13.05 28.60
C ALA A 757 3.22 13.10 28.79
N SER A 758 3.83 11.98 29.19
CA SER A 758 5.20 11.69 28.77
C SER A 758 5.16 11.32 27.28
N SER A 759 6.16 11.74 26.51
CA SER A 759 6.31 11.49 25.07
C SER A 759 6.53 10.02 24.68
N THR A 760 6.23 9.07 25.57
CA THR A 760 6.54 7.64 25.44
C THR A 760 5.31 6.82 25.08
N THR A 761 5.39 6.02 24.00
CA THR A 761 4.38 5.02 23.62
C THR A 761 4.41 3.75 24.47
N GLN A 762 5.23 3.71 25.53
CA GLN A 762 5.32 2.56 26.42
C GLN A 762 4.22 2.62 27.48
N LEU A 763 3.50 1.52 27.65
CA LEU A 763 2.57 1.28 28.75
C LEU A 763 3.38 1.13 30.06
N THR A 764 3.89 2.23 30.62
CA THR A 764 4.16 2.27 32.06
C THR A 764 2.84 2.04 32.79
N GLN A 765 2.82 1.22 33.85
CA GLN A 765 1.61 1.02 34.66
C GLN A 765 1.17 2.38 35.23
N LEU A 766 0.16 2.99 34.60
CA LEU A 766 -0.43 4.23 35.06
C LEU A 766 -1.26 3.92 36.31
N SER A 767 -1.13 4.76 37.34
CA SER A 767 -2.01 4.63 38.51
C SER A 767 -3.45 4.99 38.14
N ASP A 768 -4.41 4.38 38.81
CA ASP A 768 -5.84 4.65 38.63
C ASP A 768 -6.16 6.15 38.83
N ASP A 769 -5.41 6.84 39.69
CA ASP A 769 -5.53 8.28 39.92
C ASP A 769 -5.20 9.11 38.67
N ILE A 770 -4.15 8.73 37.92
CA ILE A 770 -3.75 9.44 36.69
C ILE A 770 -4.81 9.24 35.62
N LEU A 771 -5.30 8.00 35.47
CA LEU A 771 -6.38 7.68 34.53
C LEU A 771 -7.67 8.43 34.89
N GLY A 772 -8.03 8.46 36.17
CA GLY A 772 -9.19 9.20 36.65
C GLY A 772 -9.07 10.72 36.40
N ASN A 773 -7.87 11.29 36.58
CA ASN A 773 -7.64 12.70 36.29
C ASN A 773 -7.71 13.00 34.79
N HIS A 774 -7.11 12.13 33.96
CA HIS A 774 -7.21 12.23 32.50
C HIS A 774 -8.67 12.21 32.04
N CYS A 775 -9.47 11.24 32.49
CA CYS A 775 -10.89 11.16 32.13
C CYS A 775 -11.66 12.40 32.55
N ARG A 776 -11.43 12.91 33.77
CA ARG A 776 -12.10 14.12 34.27
C ARG A 776 -11.77 15.36 33.43
N LEU A 777 -10.49 15.55 33.09
CA LEU A 777 -10.04 16.66 32.25
C LEU A 777 -10.59 16.55 30.83
N ALA A 778 -10.55 15.36 30.22
CA ALA A 778 -11.08 15.12 28.89
C ALA A 778 -12.60 15.37 28.81
N GLN A 779 -13.36 15.00 29.84
CA GLN A 779 -14.80 15.25 29.93
C GLN A 779 -15.13 16.74 30.16
N SER A 780 -14.21 17.51 30.74
CA SER A 780 -14.40 18.94 31.02
C SER A 780 -14.06 19.89 29.85
N VAL A 781 -13.70 19.34 28.68
CA VAL A 781 -13.45 20.14 27.47
C VAL A 781 -14.71 20.96 27.12
N SER A 782 -14.56 22.29 27.05
CA SER A 782 -15.64 23.21 26.70
C SER A 782 -15.78 23.36 25.18
N ALA A 783 -16.92 23.90 24.74
CA ALA A 783 -17.13 24.25 23.33
C ALA A 783 -16.13 25.31 22.82
N GLU A 784 -15.68 26.23 23.69
CA GLU A 784 -14.66 27.23 23.37
C GLU A 784 -13.30 26.57 23.09
N HIS A 785 -12.88 25.62 23.94
CA HIS A 785 -11.67 24.85 23.68
C HIS A 785 -11.76 24.08 22.35
N LEU A 786 -12.92 23.47 22.05
CA LEU A 786 -13.12 22.76 20.78
C LEU A 786 -13.05 23.73 19.57
N ASP A 787 -13.65 24.91 19.66
CA ASP A 787 -13.58 25.93 18.60
C ASP A 787 -12.13 26.37 18.35
N GLU A 788 -11.33 26.60 19.40
CA GLU A 788 -9.91 26.94 19.26
C GLU A 788 -9.09 25.82 18.63
N ILE A 789 -9.31 24.56 19.06
CA ILE A 789 -8.64 23.38 18.50
C ILE A 789 -8.99 23.23 17.02
N LEU A 790 -10.27 23.29 16.67
CA LEU A 790 -10.74 23.16 15.28
C LEU A 790 -10.24 24.31 14.41
N THR A 791 -10.23 25.53 14.96
CA THR A 791 -9.63 26.71 14.31
C THR A 791 -8.15 26.47 14.01
N TYR A 792 -7.40 25.92 14.97
CA TYR A 792 -5.99 25.61 14.78
C TYR A 792 -5.76 24.57 13.67
N VAL A 793 -6.54 23.48 13.66
CA VAL A 793 -6.48 22.42 12.65
C VAL A 793 -6.81 22.95 11.25
N VAL A 794 -7.93 23.66 11.10
CA VAL A 794 -8.37 24.18 9.79
C VAL A 794 -7.45 25.28 9.28
N ASN A 795 -6.99 26.19 10.15
CA ASN A 795 -6.01 27.19 9.75
C ASN A 795 -4.71 26.55 9.25
N ARG A 796 -4.27 25.45 9.86
CA ARG A 796 -3.13 24.68 9.36
C ARG A 796 -3.43 24.03 8.02
N LEU A 797 -4.60 23.43 7.82
CA LEU A 797 -4.98 22.88 6.51
C LEU A 797 -5.03 23.94 5.40
N LEU A 798 -5.47 25.17 5.72
CA LEU A 798 -5.59 26.28 4.78
C LEU A 798 -4.32 27.13 4.64
N LYS A 799 -3.30 26.91 5.49
CA LYS A 799 -2.05 27.69 5.47
C LYS A 799 -1.38 27.60 4.09
N ASP A 800 -1.02 28.77 3.56
CA ASP A 800 -0.39 28.98 2.26
C ASP A 800 -1.23 28.49 1.06
N TYR A 801 -2.55 28.31 1.24
CA TYR A 801 -3.45 27.98 0.14
C TYR A 801 -3.54 29.17 -0.82
N PRO A 802 -3.36 28.97 -2.14
CA PRO A 802 -3.48 30.05 -3.12
C PRO A 802 -4.94 30.49 -3.26
N LEU A 803 -5.39 31.41 -2.40
CA LEU A 803 -6.66 32.10 -2.61
C LEU A 803 -6.49 33.03 -3.83
N ALA A 804 -7.31 32.83 -4.87
CA ALA A 804 -7.33 33.74 -6.02
C ALA A 804 -7.55 35.18 -5.52
N LYS A 805 -6.56 36.06 -5.72
CA LYS A 805 -6.63 37.46 -5.26
C LYS A 805 -7.87 38.12 -5.86
N LYS A 806 -8.82 38.56 -5.04
CA LYS A 806 -9.88 39.50 -5.46
C LYS A 806 -9.19 40.72 -6.09
N GLN A 807 -9.39 40.95 -7.38
CA GLN A 807 -8.95 42.21 -8.00
C GLN A 807 -9.70 43.37 -7.30
N PRO A 808 -9.00 44.41 -6.83
CA PRO A 808 -9.68 45.55 -6.23
C PRO A 808 -10.54 46.24 -7.28
N GLN A 809 -11.85 46.31 -7.05
CA GLN A 809 -12.79 47.07 -7.87
C GLN A 809 -12.32 48.53 -7.95
N GLN A 810 -11.93 48.97 -9.16
CA GLN A 810 -11.70 50.38 -9.45
C GLN A 810 -13.04 51.12 -9.32
N GLN A 811 -13.11 52.10 -8.42
CA GLN A 811 -14.24 53.03 -8.34
C GLN A 811 -14.33 53.84 -9.64
N PRO A 812 -15.53 53.99 -10.26
CA PRO A 812 -15.68 54.85 -11.42
C PRO A 812 -15.67 56.34 -10.98
N PRO A 813 -15.18 57.26 -11.84
CA PRO A 813 -15.08 58.67 -11.50
C PRO A 813 -16.45 59.36 -11.55
N SER A 814 -16.62 60.38 -10.72
CA SER A 814 -17.81 61.22 -10.58
C SER A 814 -17.92 62.36 -11.60
N ASN A 815 -19.17 62.76 -11.92
CA ASN A 815 -19.70 63.95 -12.66
C ASN A 815 -20.29 63.61 -14.05
N SER A 816 -21.45 64.09 -14.54
CA SER A 816 -22.30 65.27 -14.26
C SER A 816 -23.74 65.13 -14.87
N ALA A 817 -24.69 65.95 -14.38
CA ALA A 817 -26.12 66.23 -14.74
C ALA A 817 -26.62 65.98 -16.20
N THR A 818 -27.87 65.57 -16.52
CA THR A 818 -29.24 66.17 -16.33
C THR A 818 -30.35 65.16 -16.87
N PRO A 819 -31.70 65.41 -16.94
CA PRO A 819 -32.74 64.70 -16.14
C PRO A 819 -33.80 63.88 -16.99
N PRO A 820 -35.02 63.55 -16.50
CA PRO A 820 -35.52 62.16 -16.37
C PRO A 820 -36.47 61.68 -17.49
N ALA A 821 -36.45 60.37 -17.79
CA ALA A 821 -37.53 59.67 -18.48
C ALA A 821 -37.69 58.24 -17.92
N THR A 822 -38.91 57.91 -17.51
CA THR A 822 -39.39 56.63 -16.95
C THR A 822 -40.03 55.75 -18.05
N PRO A 823 -40.36 54.47 -17.80
CA PRO A 823 -39.50 53.32 -17.56
C PRO A 823 -39.63 52.28 -18.71
N THR A 824 -38.53 51.66 -19.12
CA THR A 824 -38.58 50.41 -19.90
C THR A 824 -37.49 49.47 -19.39
N GLN A 825 -37.89 48.27 -18.97
CA GLN A 825 -36.98 47.23 -18.51
C GLN A 825 -36.01 46.83 -19.63
N PRO A 826 -34.76 46.51 -19.27
CA PRO A 826 -34.23 45.21 -19.69
C PRO A 826 -33.47 44.48 -18.58
N GLY A 827 -33.41 43.16 -18.73
CA GLY A 827 -32.84 42.22 -17.78
C GLY A 827 -31.32 42.28 -17.60
N GLY A 828 -30.86 41.37 -16.74
CA GLY A 828 -29.45 41.20 -16.41
C GLY A 828 -29.26 41.01 -14.92
N ALA A 829 -29.82 39.93 -14.34
CA ALA A 829 -29.39 39.47 -13.03
C ALA A 829 -27.98 38.87 -13.20
N GLY A 830 -26.95 39.72 -13.06
CA GLY A 830 -25.59 39.27 -12.81
C GLY A 830 -25.57 38.59 -11.45
N GLY A 831 -25.64 37.26 -11.45
CA GLY A 831 -25.33 36.47 -10.27
C GLY A 831 -23.84 36.63 -9.97
N ASP A 832 -23.51 37.14 -8.79
CA ASP A 832 -22.19 37.02 -8.19
C ASP A 832 -21.80 35.53 -8.21
N GLN A 833 -20.92 35.13 -9.13
CA GLN A 833 -20.29 33.81 -9.09
C GLN A 833 -19.29 33.81 -7.94
N GLN A 834 -19.77 33.48 -6.75
CA GLN A 834 -18.94 33.19 -5.59
C GLN A 834 -18.00 32.03 -5.97
N GLN A 835 -16.69 32.27 -5.93
CA GLN A 835 -15.68 31.26 -6.24
C GLN A 835 -15.83 30.04 -5.33
N PRO A 836 -15.59 28.82 -5.83
CA PRO A 836 -15.72 27.60 -5.03
C PRO A 836 -14.70 27.59 -3.89
N VAL A 837 -15.19 27.48 -2.65
CA VAL A 837 -14.35 27.31 -1.45
C VAL A 837 -13.73 25.90 -1.41
N PRO A 838 -12.53 25.72 -0.83
CA PRO A 838 -11.92 24.41 -0.73
C PRO A 838 -12.77 23.43 0.09
N ALA A 839 -12.84 22.18 -0.36
CA ALA A 839 -13.49 21.11 0.38
C ALA A 839 -12.53 20.52 1.44
N ILE A 840 -13.03 20.36 2.67
CA ILE A 840 -12.29 19.75 3.78
C ILE A 840 -13.12 18.59 4.33
N HIS A 841 -12.51 17.41 4.37
CA HIS A 841 -13.08 16.22 5.01
C HIS A 841 -12.36 15.95 6.33
N LEU A 842 -13.10 15.98 7.44
CA LEU A 842 -12.58 15.71 8.79
C LEU A 842 -13.14 14.39 9.34
N LYS A 843 -12.28 13.60 9.97
CA LYS A 843 -12.66 12.39 10.69
C LYS A 843 -12.17 12.50 12.12
N LEU A 844 -13.10 12.41 13.06
CA LEU A 844 -12.83 12.56 14.47
C LEU A 844 -13.04 11.23 15.18
N PHE A 845 -11.99 10.74 15.83
CA PHE A 845 -12.07 9.61 16.74
C PHE A 845 -11.93 10.09 18.17
N TYR A 846 -12.86 9.71 19.03
CA TYR A 846 -12.80 10.04 20.45
C TYR A 846 -12.73 8.78 21.30
N GLN A 847 -11.99 8.83 22.40
CA GLN A 847 -11.86 7.69 23.29
C GLN A 847 -13.13 7.51 24.13
N VAL A 848 -13.71 6.31 24.10
CA VAL A 848 -14.85 5.97 24.97
C VAL A 848 -14.43 6.15 26.44
N ASN A 849 -15.31 6.75 27.25
CA ASN A 849 -15.10 7.12 28.67
C ASN A 849 -14.15 8.28 28.96
N ALA A 850 -13.33 8.68 28.01
CA ALA A 850 -12.46 9.84 28.10
C ALA A 850 -12.78 10.79 26.94
N ALA A 851 -13.96 11.40 26.94
CA ALA A 851 -14.36 12.38 25.93
C ALA A 851 -15.50 13.24 26.47
N PRO A 852 -15.69 14.47 25.97
CA PRO A 852 -16.88 15.27 26.27
C PRO A 852 -18.16 14.54 25.83
N ALA A 853 -19.30 15.07 26.24
CA ALA A 853 -20.58 14.55 25.78
C ALA A 853 -20.70 14.64 24.25
N THR A 854 -21.22 13.58 23.63
CA THR A 854 -21.23 13.43 22.16
C THR A 854 -22.03 14.53 21.48
N ASP A 855 -23.10 14.99 22.12
CA ASP A 855 -23.91 16.14 21.71
C ASP A 855 -23.11 17.45 21.74
N VAL A 856 -22.31 17.69 22.78
CA VAL A 856 -21.42 18.87 22.87
C VAL A 856 -20.38 18.84 21.74
N LEU A 857 -19.77 17.69 21.47
CA LEU A 857 -18.80 17.55 20.39
C LEU A 857 -19.44 17.79 19.00
N LEU A 858 -20.60 17.18 18.74
CA LEU A 858 -21.33 17.34 17.49
C LEU A 858 -21.82 18.78 17.28
N GLN A 859 -22.32 19.44 18.33
CA GLN A 859 -22.77 20.82 18.30
C GLN A 859 -21.61 21.78 18.04
N ALA A 860 -20.48 21.61 18.73
CA ALA A 860 -19.28 22.43 18.51
C ALA A 860 -18.77 22.32 17.06
N LEU A 861 -18.76 21.11 16.49
CA LEU A 861 -18.42 20.91 15.07
C LEU A 861 -19.43 21.58 14.12
N HIS A 862 -20.72 21.51 14.44
CA HIS A 862 -21.77 22.13 13.65
C HIS A 862 -21.61 23.66 13.63
N ASP A 863 -21.44 24.28 14.81
CA ASP A 863 -21.28 25.72 14.96
C ASP A 863 -19.99 26.21 14.29
N PHE A 864 -18.89 25.47 14.47
CA PHE A 864 -17.62 25.76 13.81
C PHE A 864 -17.73 25.68 12.28
N ARG A 865 -18.44 24.67 11.75
CA ARG A 865 -18.68 24.56 10.31
C ARG A 865 -19.45 25.78 9.78
N LEU A 866 -20.52 26.20 10.46
CA LEU A 866 -21.30 27.37 10.06
C LEU A 866 -20.43 28.64 10.06
N LYS A 867 -19.55 28.79 11.05
CA LYS A 867 -18.55 29.87 11.12
C LYS A 867 -17.57 29.85 9.93
N CYS A 868 -17.22 28.68 9.42
CA CYS A 868 -16.27 28.51 8.31
C CYS A 868 -16.89 28.46 6.90
N GLN A 869 -18.21 28.56 6.75
CA GLN A 869 -18.92 28.32 5.47
C GLN A 869 -18.42 29.16 4.30
N ASP A 870 -17.96 30.40 4.57
CA ASP A 870 -17.44 31.32 3.55
C ASP A 870 -15.95 31.07 3.21
N THR A 871 -15.28 30.22 4.00
CA THR A 871 -13.83 29.94 3.88
C THR A 871 -13.54 28.53 3.39
N ALA A 872 -14.34 27.54 3.78
CA ALA A 872 -14.17 26.15 3.42
C ALA A 872 -15.50 25.37 3.52
N ALA A 873 -15.71 24.44 2.59
CA ALA A 873 -16.81 23.48 2.67
C ALA A 873 -16.38 22.28 3.52
N ILE A 874 -16.70 22.30 4.81
CA ILE A 874 -16.31 21.26 5.77
C ILE A 874 -17.39 20.18 5.90
N VAL A 875 -17.00 18.93 5.70
CA VAL A 875 -17.77 17.74 6.06
C VAL A 875 -17.01 16.92 7.10
N TYR A 876 -17.73 16.26 7.99
CA TYR A 876 -17.11 15.53 9.09
C TYR A 876 -17.89 14.28 9.52
N THR A 877 -17.17 13.33 10.10
CA THR A 877 -17.72 12.16 10.80
C THR A 877 -17.11 12.05 12.18
N VAL A 878 -17.95 11.74 13.18
CA VAL A 878 -17.53 11.51 14.57
C VAL A 878 -17.73 10.05 14.94
N LEU A 879 -16.67 9.41 15.45
CA LEU A 879 -16.61 7.98 15.71
C LEU A 879 -16.01 7.70 17.10
N PRO A 880 -16.59 6.77 17.88
CA PRO A 880 -15.97 6.30 19.10
C PRO A 880 -14.82 5.34 18.78
N ALA A 881 -13.81 5.30 19.66
CA ALA A 881 -12.68 4.36 19.62
C ALA A 881 -12.38 3.85 21.04
N CYS A 882 -11.81 2.64 21.15
CA CYS A 882 -11.45 2.08 22.46
C CYS A 882 -10.27 2.82 23.09
N SER A 883 -9.29 3.19 22.27
CA SER A 883 -8.12 3.98 22.64
C SER A 883 -7.54 4.64 21.40
N LEU A 884 -6.68 5.64 21.60
CA LEU A 884 -6.05 6.39 20.52
C LEU A 884 -4.52 6.24 20.57
N HIS A 885 -3.81 7.16 19.93
CA HIS A 885 -2.36 7.14 19.74
C HIS A 885 -1.55 6.82 21.01
N ASN A 886 -1.93 7.37 22.15
CA ASN A 886 -1.38 7.06 23.47
C ASN A 886 -2.46 7.26 24.54
N PHE A 887 -2.16 6.88 25.79
CA PHE A 887 -3.14 6.90 26.90
C PHE A 887 -3.72 8.27 27.23
N SER A 888 -2.99 9.35 26.90
CA SER A 888 -3.38 10.72 27.25
C SER A 888 -4.19 11.41 26.16
N THR A 889 -4.24 10.81 24.96
CA THR A 889 -4.95 11.31 23.80
C THR A 889 -6.40 10.88 23.88
N PHE A 890 -7.31 11.87 23.93
CA PHE A 890 -8.74 11.62 24.07
C PHE A 890 -9.53 11.95 22.79
N LEU A 891 -8.94 12.75 21.89
CA LEU A 891 -9.50 13.10 20.59
C LEU A 891 -8.39 13.06 19.53
N SER A 892 -8.64 12.34 18.43
CA SER A 892 -7.83 12.35 17.21
C SER A 892 -8.65 12.97 16.07
N ILE A 893 -8.03 13.85 15.29
CA ILE A 893 -8.65 14.51 14.13
C ILE A 893 -7.77 14.26 12.92
N CYS A 894 -8.26 13.45 11.99
CA CYS A 894 -7.70 13.31 10.65
C CYS A 894 -8.40 14.26 9.70
N GLY A 895 -7.66 14.97 8.86
CA GLY A 895 -8.24 15.90 7.89
C GLY A 895 -7.58 15.81 6.53
N VAL A 896 -8.37 15.93 5.47
CA VAL A 896 -7.88 16.06 4.09
C VAL A 896 -8.55 17.27 3.44
N ARG A 897 -7.74 18.13 2.84
CA ARG A 897 -8.18 19.24 1.97
C ARG A 897 -7.75 18.95 0.55
N HIS A 898 -8.67 19.09 -0.40
CA HIS A 898 -8.39 18.91 -1.81
C HIS A 898 -9.14 19.94 -2.66
N GLU A 899 -8.40 20.62 -3.54
CA GLU A 899 -8.92 21.60 -4.52
C GLU A 899 -9.62 20.97 -5.71
#